data_AF-A0A7C8MTT1-F1
#
_entry.id   AF-A0A7C8MTT1-F1
#
_cell.length_a   1.000
_cell.length_b   1.000
_cell.length_c   1.000
_cell.angle_alpha   90.00
_cell.angle_beta   90.00
_cell.angle_gamma   90.00
#
_symmetry.space_group_name_H-M   'P 1'
#
loop_
_entity.id
_entity.type
_entity.pdbx_description
1 polymer ?
#
loop_
_entity_poly.entity_id
_entity_poly.type
_entity_poly.pdbx_seq_one_letter_code
_entity_poly.pdbx_strand_id
1 'polypeptide(L)'
;MCIYPSLVPETGNASHPFNPNFCEWGMLNGAYVEISAPTLHNFLAIHLGTPVCKVDMAVENTMIRALLFLAISSPLNTNAASPDRYGQEKIALNDDTTRYEEACPDYTQYSAYVHRPLSNGPLELPYQRPHPRCRTFHSDAIEKVIDDIVSRMKDPDLARLFENTFPSTTDTTVKFHTTQSTDTRRNQIPLGSFDEGQWEGPQSFIITGDIIAEWLRDSTNQLSPYQALAKKDPKIYQLILGAINTQSEFVIGSPYCNAFQPPPISNLPISNNGQDDIVHPIYDPTFVFECKYELDSLAHFLALGNDFNEHSGSKEFLTPRWYQALQTLLNVLEEQAQPTFDSETGRFRRNQYTFSRNTNLGTETLNLNGVGNPLNGGTGLIRSAFRPSDDATILGFFIPANAQMAMELKRTAKILKDIGKEGLSQTVAEWSQRIIKGIWEYGVVEHRQFGKVFAYEVDGYGSSILMDDANYPSLLALPLMGFVDSSDETYQNTRRMLLSKSSNPYYLKGRDFHGIGGPHIGLMNAWPMSLLVQARTSDDDEEIKECIDLVLRSSKLGLIHESVDVNVISSYTRSWFAWANGVFASTILDLAKRKPHLIFANPTPMVGKSSKDRNARKDDESFTDRAGTLTVWVASPCYFLACPIFVDARSTGRMCVLPKDERGLIVQVSRGNGELFAEHGDRDALRFERNFVDDIEKLGRVIHGMLDEGPRS
;
A
#
# COMPACT_ATOMS: atom_id res chain seq x y z
N MET A 1 42.02 34.54 40.46
CA MET A 1 41.05 35.60 40.77
C MET A 1 39.67 34.96 40.61
N CYS A 2 38.96 34.61 41.70
CA CYS A 2 38.20 35.51 42.60
C CYS A 2 36.80 35.81 42.00
N ILE A 3 35.64 35.55 42.64
CA ILE A 3 35.32 35.48 44.09
C ILE A 3 34.07 34.59 44.41
N TYR A 4 33.94 34.16 45.68
CA TYR A 4 32.87 33.38 46.37
C TYR A 4 31.91 34.32 47.18
N PRO A 5 30.82 33.94 47.92
CA PRO A 5 30.51 32.74 48.74
C PRO A 5 29.30 31.91 48.21
N SER A 6 28.79 30.79 48.75
CA SER A 6 28.87 30.04 50.04
C SER A 6 27.74 30.30 51.07
N LEU A 7 27.06 29.22 51.53
CA LEU A 7 27.00 28.80 52.96
C LEU A 7 26.13 27.52 53.18
N VAL A 8 26.55 26.70 54.17
CA VAL A 8 25.90 25.51 54.77
C VAL A 8 26.25 25.51 56.27
N PRO A 9 25.50 24.82 57.16
CA PRO A 9 26.16 24.05 58.23
C PRO A 9 25.54 22.65 58.53
N GLU A 10 26.29 21.83 59.28
CA GLU A 10 26.12 20.36 59.46
C GLU A 10 25.57 19.90 60.85
N THR A 11 25.26 18.59 61.01
CA THR A 11 25.65 17.61 62.09
C THR A 11 24.73 16.35 62.08
N GLY A 12 25.05 15.16 62.65
CA GLY A 12 26.31 14.59 63.18
C GLY A 12 26.12 13.31 64.07
N ASN A 13 27.04 12.32 63.99
CA ASN A 13 27.28 11.14 64.89
C ASN A 13 26.25 9.97 64.96
N ALA A 14 26.62 8.69 64.67
CA ALA A 14 27.28 7.63 65.49
C ALA A 14 26.27 6.71 66.25
N SER A 15 26.43 5.40 66.56
CA SER A 15 27.59 4.48 66.67
C SER A 15 27.25 2.94 66.63
N HIS A 16 28.27 2.11 66.33
CA HIS A 16 28.50 0.63 66.37
C HIS A 16 28.22 -0.16 67.71
N PRO A 17 28.52 -1.51 67.92
CA PRO A 17 29.01 -2.65 67.05
C PRO A 17 28.57 -4.16 67.37
N PHE A 18 29.16 -5.14 66.60
CA PHE A 18 29.55 -6.58 66.86
C PHE A 18 28.46 -7.69 67.17
N ASN A 19 28.28 -8.86 66.51
CA ASN A 19 29.12 -10.02 65.99
C ASN A 19 29.29 -11.19 67.03
N PRO A 20 29.66 -12.48 66.74
CA PRO A 20 29.83 -13.29 65.49
C PRO A 20 29.21 -14.72 65.46
N ASN A 21 29.33 -15.43 64.31
CA ASN A 21 29.63 -16.89 64.06
C ASN A 21 29.02 -17.34 62.71
N PHE A 22 29.64 -18.11 61.78
CA PHE A 22 30.93 -18.86 61.72
C PHE A 22 31.45 -18.95 60.24
N CYS A 23 32.70 -19.38 60.01
CA CYS A 23 33.42 -19.45 58.70
C CYS A 23 32.98 -20.66 57.80
N GLU A 24 33.35 -20.84 56.50
CA GLU A 24 34.69 -20.81 55.85
C GLU A 24 34.73 -20.53 54.31
N TRP A 25 35.84 -19.90 53.86
CA TRP A 25 36.63 -19.97 52.59
C TRP A 25 35.99 -20.33 51.21
N GLY A 26 36.34 -19.66 50.09
CA GLY A 26 37.30 -18.54 49.92
C GLY A 26 37.53 -18.03 48.47
N MET A 27 38.40 -17.01 48.36
CA MET A 27 39.06 -16.38 47.17
C MET A 27 38.19 -15.77 46.04
N LEU A 28 38.07 -14.42 45.91
CA LEU A 28 39.00 -13.42 45.31
C LEU A 28 39.12 -13.56 43.76
N ASN A 29 39.02 -12.53 42.89
CA ASN A 29 38.89 -11.06 42.91
C ASN A 29 38.14 -10.64 41.61
N GLY A 30 37.63 -9.43 41.34
CA GLY A 30 37.64 -8.12 42.01
C GLY A 30 37.38 -7.04 40.94
N ALA A 31 36.58 -6.01 41.23
CA ALA A 31 36.05 -5.07 40.23
C ALA A 31 36.50 -3.61 40.47
N TYR A 32 36.66 -2.85 39.36
CA TYR A 32 36.63 -1.38 39.17
C TYR A 32 37.18 -0.38 40.21
N VAL A 33 37.86 0.68 39.72
CA VAL A 33 37.43 2.11 39.81
C VAL A 33 38.41 3.03 39.01
N GLU A 34 37.92 4.23 38.67
CA GLU A 34 38.46 5.29 37.78
C GLU A 34 39.81 5.97 38.18
N ILE A 35 40.40 6.82 37.28
CA ILE A 35 40.47 8.31 37.43
C ILE A 35 41.39 9.01 36.37
N SER A 36 40.93 10.16 35.86
CA SER A 36 41.65 11.34 35.31
C SER A 36 42.27 11.38 33.89
N ALA A 37 42.26 12.62 33.35
CA ALA A 37 43.06 13.13 32.22
C ALA A 37 43.69 14.49 32.61
N PRO A 38 44.77 14.95 31.94
CA PRO A 38 44.74 16.33 31.43
C PRO A 38 45.50 16.62 30.09
N THR A 39 44.84 17.41 29.24
CA THR A 39 45.33 18.60 28.48
C THR A 39 46.74 18.63 27.81
N LEU A 40 46.80 18.84 26.48
CA LEU A 40 47.35 20.06 25.80
C LEU A 40 47.31 20.01 24.24
N HIS A 41 47.04 21.16 23.60
CA HIS A 41 47.65 21.80 22.39
C HIS A 41 48.49 20.97 21.35
N ASN A 42 48.57 21.30 20.04
CA ASN A 42 48.12 22.45 19.22
C ASN A 42 48.37 22.21 17.70
N PHE A 43 47.66 22.98 16.84
CA PHE A 43 47.94 23.32 15.41
C PHE A 43 48.08 22.17 14.37
N LEU A 44 47.98 22.34 13.05
CA LEU A 44 47.28 23.21 12.07
C LEU A 44 48.11 23.16 10.76
N ALA A 45 47.46 22.81 9.64
CA ALA A 45 47.73 23.29 8.28
C ALA A 45 49.01 22.90 7.46
N ILE A 46 48.74 22.22 6.33
CA ILE A 46 48.96 22.68 4.92
C ILE A 46 50.41 22.98 4.46
N HIS A 47 50.96 22.22 3.48
CA HIS A 47 51.08 22.56 2.04
C HIS A 47 52.23 21.84 1.25
N LEU A 48 51.96 21.62 -0.05
CA LEU A 48 52.87 21.60 -1.22
C LEU A 48 53.91 20.47 -1.41
N GLY A 49 54.03 19.96 -2.66
CA GLY A 49 55.26 19.33 -3.14
C GLY A 49 55.16 18.13 -4.10
N THR A 50 54.55 18.27 -5.28
CA THR A 50 55.04 17.56 -6.49
C THR A 50 56.36 18.22 -6.96
N PRO A 51 57.30 17.57 -7.70
CA PRO A 51 57.01 16.61 -8.78
C PRO A 51 57.99 15.42 -9.02
N VAL A 52 57.50 14.49 -9.85
CA VAL A 52 58.17 13.69 -10.91
C VAL A 52 59.72 13.66 -10.96
N CYS A 53 60.29 12.43 -10.94
CA CYS A 53 61.39 12.08 -11.85
C CYS A 53 61.44 10.56 -12.15
N LYS A 54 61.77 10.19 -13.39
CA LYS A 54 61.96 8.80 -13.87
C LYS A 54 63.38 8.29 -13.59
N VAL A 55 63.54 6.98 -13.38
CA VAL A 55 64.72 6.23 -13.82
C VAL A 55 64.27 4.83 -14.32
N ASP A 56 64.66 4.48 -15.55
CA ASP A 56 64.54 3.14 -16.14
C ASP A 56 65.92 2.42 -16.08
N MET A 57 65.92 1.12 -15.77
CA MET A 57 66.88 0.06 -16.18
C MET A 57 66.67 -1.15 -15.23
N ALA A 58 66.15 -2.32 -15.63
CA ALA A 58 66.50 -3.25 -16.72
C ALA A 58 67.67 -4.21 -16.39
N VAL A 59 67.53 -5.44 -16.90
CA VAL A 59 68.37 -6.68 -16.79
C VAL A 59 67.85 -7.67 -15.74
N GLU A 60 67.68 -8.98 -16.00
CA GLU A 60 67.25 -9.81 -17.14
C GLU A 60 67.32 -11.28 -16.66
N ASN A 61 66.50 -12.15 -17.25
CA ASN A 61 66.73 -13.60 -17.43
C ASN A 61 67.07 -14.52 -16.23
N THR A 62 66.04 -15.26 -15.79
CA THR A 62 66.13 -16.72 -15.71
C THR A 62 65.01 -17.34 -16.55
N MET A 63 65.36 -18.07 -17.61
CA MET A 63 64.41 -18.62 -18.60
C MET A 63 63.89 -20.01 -18.25
N ILE A 64 62.60 -20.22 -18.55
CA ILE A 64 62.03 -21.40 -19.25
C ILE A 64 62.54 -22.80 -18.84
N ARG A 65 61.70 -23.56 -18.11
CA ARG A 65 61.40 -25.00 -18.35
C ARG A 65 60.33 -25.56 -17.40
N ALA A 66 59.04 -25.33 -17.69
CA ALA A 66 57.90 -26.13 -17.19
C ALA A 66 56.58 -25.72 -17.89
N LEU A 67 56.52 -25.80 -19.22
CA LEU A 67 55.30 -25.54 -20.00
C LEU A 67 55.00 -26.75 -20.88
N LEU A 68 54.46 -27.81 -20.28
CA LEU A 68 53.75 -28.94 -20.91
C LEU A 68 53.31 -29.93 -19.80
N PHE A 69 52.11 -30.51 -19.95
CA PHE A 69 51.46 -31.47 -19.04
C PHE A 69 50.99 -30.95 -17.67
N LEU A 70 49.82 -30.30 -17.65
CA LEU A 70 48.60 -30.88 -17.03
C LEU A 70 47.37 -30.04 -17.38
N ALA A 71 46.81 -30.32 -18.56
CA ALA A 71 45.41 -30.01 -18.85
C ALA A 71 44.59 -31.30 -18.67
N ILE A 72 43.46 -31.22 -17.97
CA ILE A 72 42.21 -32.01 -18.13
C ILE A 72 41.24 -31.56 -17.02
N SER A 73 39.93 -31.57 -17.33
CA SER A 73 38.77 -31.25 -16.48
C SER A 73 38.45 -29.78 -16.15
N SER A 74 38.14 -28.99 -17.17
CA SER A 74 37.08 -27.96 -17.15
C SER A 74 36.74 -27.54 -18.59
N PRO A 75 35.54 -27.85 -19.14
CA PRO A 75 35.18 -27.44 -20.49
C PRO A 75 34.77 -25.95 -20.50
N LEU A 76 35.70 -25.09 -20.91
CA LEU A 76 35.39 -23.77 -21.43
C LEU A 76 34.59 -23.94 -22.72
N ASN A 77 33.27 -23.79 -22.65
CA ASN A 77 32.40 -23.86 -23.82
C ASN A 77 32.38 -22.50 -24.53
N THR A 78 33.46 -22.17 -25.23
CA THR A 78 33.54 -20.97 -26.08
C THR A 78 32.74 -21.18 -27.37
N ASN A 79 31.42 -20.99 -27.29
CA ASN A 79 30.59 -20.70 -28.45
C ASN A 79 29.98 -19.31 -28.25
N ALA A 80 30.64 -18.30 -28.83
CA ALA A 80 29.98 -17.01 -29.06
C ALA A 80 28.89 -17.23 -30.12
N ALA A 81 27.65 -17.43 -29.66
CA ALA A 81 26.51 -17.54 -30.54
C ALA A 81 26.25 -16.19 -31.23
N SER A 82 26.25 -16.18 -32.56
CA SER A 82 25.80 -15.01 -33.33
C SER A 82 24.37 -14.64 -32.94
N PRO A 83 23.97 -13.34 -32.97
CA PRO A 83 22.64 -12.90 -32.54
C PRO A 83 21.44 -13.51 -33.32
N ASP A 84 21.70 -14.14 -34.47
CA ASP A 84 20.69 -14.58 -35.44
C ASP A 84 20.07 -15.97 -35.18
N ARG A 85 20.12 -16.51 -33.95
CA ARG A 85 19.55 -17.84 -33.62
C ARG A 85 18.63 -17.94 -32.40
N TYR A 86 18.00 -16.83 -32.01
CA TYR A 86 16.67 -16.86 -31.40
C TYR A 86 15.63 -16.25 -32.35
N GLY A 87 15.66 -16.72 -33.60
CA GLY A 87 14.50 -16.61 -34.47
C GLY A 87 13.35 -17.40 -33.86
N GLN A 88 12.14 -16.85 -33.91
CA GLN A 88 10.91 -17.58 -33.59
C GLN A 88 10.72 -18.69 -34.65
N GLU A 89 11.31 -19.86 -34.44
CA GLU A 89 10.69 -21.07 -34.97
C GLU A 89 9.32 -21.17 -34.31
N LYS A 90 8.28 -21.01 -35.12
CA LYS A 90 6.93 -21.38 -34.72
C LYS A 90 6.98 -22.86 -34.38
N ILE A 91 6.99 -23.19 -33.09
CA ILE A 91 6.69 -24.53 -32.62
C ILE A 91 5.41 -24.94 -33.34
N ALA A 92 5.42 -26.10 -33.99
CA ALA A 92 4.27 -26.61 -34.71
C ALA A 92 3.22 -27.11 -33.69
N LEU A 93 2.46 -26.18 -33.11
CA LEU A 93 1.55 -26.35 -31.96
C LEU A 93 0.26 -27.15 -32.29
N ASN A 94 0.37 -28.20 -33.10
CA ASN A 94 -0.73 -29.05 -33.58
C ASN A 94 -0.53 -30.54 -33.24
N ASP A 95 0.11 -30.85 -32.10
CA ASP A 95 0.19 -32.22 -31.58
C ASP A 95 -0.31 -32.28 -30.13
N ASP A 96 -1.36 -33.05 -29.89
CA ASP A 96 -1.99 -33.24 -28.57
C ASP A 96 -1.16 -34.16 -27.64
N THR A 97 -0.02 -34.69 -28.11
CA THR A 97 0.88 -35.53 -27.29
C THR A 97 1.91 -34.76 -26.47
N THR A 98 2.09 -33.45 -26.71
CA THR A 98 3.06 -32.63 -25.97
C THR A 98 2.50 -32.23 -24.60
N ARG A 99 3.22 -32.52 -23.51
CA ARG A 99 2.92 -31.98 -22.18
C ARG A 99 3.33 -30.50 -22.11
N TYR A 100 2.45 -29.62 -22.59
CA TYR A 100 2.70 -28.18 -22.70
C TYR A 100 3.11 -27.52 -21.38
N GLU A 101 2.66 -28.05 -20.24
CA GLU A 101 3.03 -27.61 -18.89
C GLU A 101 4.55 -27.75 -18.61
N GLU A 102 5.18 -28.82 -19.09
CA GLU A 102 6.62 -29.07 -18.96
C GLU A 102 7.47 -28.16 -19.88
N ALA A 103 6.83 -27.46 -20.82
CA ALA A 103 7.46 -26.53 -21.76
C ALA A 103 7.31 -25.05 -21.37
N CYS A 104 6.59 -24.75 -20.28
CA CYS A 104 6.43 -23.39 -19.78
C CYS A 104 7.68 -22.94 -19.01
N PRO A 105 8.30 -21.78 -19.33
CA PRO A 105 9.50 -21.33 -18.66
C PRO A 105 9.22 -20.91 -17.21
N ASP A 106 10.21 -21.09 -16.33
CA ASP A 106 10.23 -20.47 -15.01
C ASP A 106 10.14 -18.94 -15.17
N TYR A 107 9.12 -18.33 -14.57
CA TYR A 107 8.88 -16.90 -14.77
C TYR A 107 9.88 -16.00 -14.04
N THR A 108 10.53 -16.50 -12.99
CA THR A 108 11.68 -15.83 -12.34
C THR A 108 12.81 -15.64 -13.33
N GLN A 109 13.11 -16.69 -14.11
CA GLN A 109 14.11 -16.61 -15.17
C GLN A 109 13.59 -15.80 -16.37
N TYR A 110 12.34 -16.02 -16.80
CA TYR A 110 11.75 -15.34 -17.95
C TYR A 110 11.75 -13.81 -17.79
N SER A 111 11.28 -13.30 -16.65
CA SER A 111 11.18 -11.87 -16.33
C SER A 111 12.52 -11.12 -16.35
N ALA A 112 13.65 -11.83 -16.23
CA ALA A 112 14.98 -11.24 -16.21
C ALA A 112 15.56 -10.93 -17.61
N TYR A 113 14.85 -11.27 -18.70
CA TYR A 113 15.33 -11.08 -20.08
C TYR A 113 14.36 -10.25 -20.94
N VAL A 114 14.88 -9.71 -22.04
CA VAL A 114 14.15 -8.92 -23.04
C VAL A 114 13.53 -9.86 -24.08
N HIS A 115 12.19 -9.86 -24.21
CA HIS A 115 11.48 -10.64 -25.23
C HIS A 115 10.80 -9.77 -26.29
N ARG A 116 10.78 -10.28 -27.53
CA ARG A 116 10.07 -9.67 -28.67
C ARG A 116 8.59 -10.11 -28.68
N PRO A 117 7.67 -9.30 -29.22
CA PRO A 117 7.90 -8.00 -29.87
C PRO A 117 8.12 -6.87 -28.86
N LEU A 118 9.08 -6.00 -29.16
CA LEU A 118 9.25 -4.74 -28.42
C LEU A 118 8.05 -3.81 -28.70
N SER A 119 7.83 -2.81 -27.87
CA SER A 119 6.91 -1.70 -28.17
C SER A 119 7.47 -0.82 -29.28
N ASN A 120 6.61 0.02 -29.86
CA ASN A 120 6.97 0.97 -30.91
C ASN A 120 7.35 2.38 -30.37
N GLY A 121 7.56 2.50 -29.05
CA GLY A 121 7.96 3.75 -28.41
C GLY A 121 9.49 3.87 -28.27
N PRO A 122 10.00 5.04 -27.86
CA PRO A 122 11.43 5.32 -27.81
C PRO A 122 12.23 4.48 -26.80
N LEU A 123 11.59 3.80 -25.85
CA LEU A 123 12.23 2.90 -24.89
C LEU A 123 12.27 1.44 -25.36
N GLU A 124 11.54 1.09 -26.43
CA GLU A 124 11.43 -0.26 -27.00
C GLU A 124 11.20 -1.37 -25.95
N LEU A 125 10.30 -1.12 -24.98
CA LEU A 125 10.02 -2.04 -23.88
C LEU A 125 9.61 -3.45 -24.36
N PRO A 126 10.16 -4.51 -23.75
CA PRO A 126 9.85 -5.88 -24.14
C PRO A 126 8.43 -6.30 -23.77
N TYR A 127 7.96 -7.35 -24.45
CA TYR A 127 6.80 -8.11 -24.01
C TYR A 127 7.20 -9.03 -22.85
N GLN A 128 6.36 -9.12 -21.80
CA GLN A 128 6.67 -9.92 -20.61
C GLN A 128 5.54 -10.85 -20.17
N ARG A 129 4.40 -10.88 -20.87
CA ARG A 129 3.36 -11.84 -20.55
C ARG A 129 3.79 -13.26 -20.99
N PRO A 130 3.57 -14.30 -20.17
CA PRO A 130 3.72 -15.68 -20.62
C PRO A 130 2.91 -15.97 -21.88
N HIS A 131 3.37 -16.94 -22.66
CA HIS A 131 2.57 -17.55 -23.73
C HIS A 131 1.18 -17.96 -23.18
N PRO A 132 0.06 -17.78 -23.90
CA PRO A 132 -1.28 -17.97 -23.33
C PRO A 132 -1.54 -19.32 -22.65
N ARG A 133 -0.91 -20.41 -23.11
CA ARG A 133 -1.01 -21.75 -22.46
C ARG A 133 -0.24 -21.87 -21.14
N CYS A 134 0.63 -20.91 -20.80
CA CYS A 134 1.44 -20.88 -19.58
C CYS A 134 0.93 -19.87 -18.54
N ARG A 135 -0.20 -19.21 -18.81
CA ARG A 135 -0.81 -18.25 -17.88
C ARG A 135 -1.56 -19.00 -16.78
N THR A 136 -1.31 -18.65 -15.53
CA THR A 136 -1.86 -19.39 -14.37
C THR A 136 -3.38 -19.26 -14.19
N PHE A 137 -3.98 -18.18 -14.70
CA PHE A 137 -5.41 -17.90 -14.62
C PHE A 137 -5.87 -17.09 -15.83
N HIS A 138 -7.05 -17.41 -16.40
CA HIS A 138 -7.57 -16.74 -17.60
C HIS A 138 -8.96 -16.12 -17.40
N SER A 139 -9.07 -14.83 -17.74
CA SER A 139 -10.31 -14.05 -17.75
C SER A 139 -10.41 -13.18 -19.01
N ASP A 140 -11.51 -13.33 -19.75
CA ASP A 140 -11.81 -12.50 -20.92
C ASP A 140 -12.11 -11.04 -20.52
N ALA A 141 -12.52 -10.80 -19.27
CA ALA A 141 -12.72 -9.45 -18.74
C ALA A 141 -11.40 -8.73 -18.48
N ILE A 142 -10.33 -9.45 -18.12
CA ILE A 142 -8.96 -8.88 -18.00
C ILE A 142 -8.42 -8.53 -19.38
N GLU A 143 -8.46 -9.45 -20.34
CA GLU A 143 -8.00 -9.18 -21.72
C GLU A 143 -8.75 -7.98 -22.33
N LYS A 144 -10.07 -7.88 -22.10
CA LYS A 144 -10.84 -6.72 -22.55
C LYS A 144 -10.39 -5.40 -21.91
N VAL A 145 -10.04 -5.38 -20.62
CA VAL A 145 -9.52 -4.16 -19.98
C VAL A 145 -8.15 -3.79 -20.53
N ILE A 146 -7.31 -4.77 -20.87
CA ILE A 146 -6.04 -4.53 -21.57
C ILE A 146 -6.32 -3.86 -22.91
N ASP A 147 -7.16 -4.45 -23.77
CA ASP A 147 -7.52 -3.88 -25.08
C ASP A 147 -8.12 -2.46 -24.95
N ASP A 148 -9.09 -2.28 -24.05
CA ASP A 148 -9.78 -1.00 -23.82
C ASP A 148 -8.82 0.11 -23.32
N ILE A 149 -7.75 -0.22 -22.57
CA ILE A 149 -6.77 0.75 -22.07
C ILE A 149 -5.63 0.98 -23.08
N VAL A 150 -5.01 -0.09 -23.57
CA VAL A 150 -3.83 -0.08 -24.46
C VAL A 150 -4.14 0.64 -25.76
N SER A 151 -5.31 0.37 -26.38
CA SER A 151 -5.73 1.01 -27.63
C SER A 151 -5.94 2.53 -27.54
N ARG A 152 -5.95 3.09 -26.34
CA ARG A 152 -6.25 4.51 -26.06
C ARG A 152 -5.05 5.31 -25.57
N MET A 153 -3.98 4.64 -25.14
CA MET A 153 -2.77 5.26 -24.61
C MET A 153 -2.07 6.12 -25.67
N LYS A 154 -1.48 7.25 -25.24
CA LYS A 154 -0.64 8.10 -26.12
C LYS A 154 0.72 7.48 -26.38
N ASP A 155 1.31 6.93 -25.32
CA ASP A 155 2.67 6.42 -25.30
C ASP A 155 2.65 4.88 -25.48
N PRO A 156 3.24 4.35 -26.57
CA PRO A 156 3.31 2.90 -26.80
C PRO A 156 4.12 2.14 -25.74
N ASP A 157 5.08 2.78 -25.08
CA ASP A 157 5.87 2.16 -24.02
C ASP A 157 5.06 2.06 -22.72
N LEU A 158 4.34 3.12 -22.35
CA LEU A 158 3.40 3.09 -21.23
C LEU A 158 2.28 2.06 -21.47
N ALA A 159 1.82 1.95 -22.72
CA ALA A 159 0.82 0.95 -23.12
C ALA A 159 1.35 -0.48 -22.94
N ARG A 160 2.59 -0.76 -23.40
CA ARG A 160 3.25 -2.05 -23.20
C ARG A 160 3.49 -2.36 -21.72
N LEU A 161 3.90 -1.37 -20.92
CA LEU A 161 4.09 -1.54 -19.49
C LEU A 161 2.76 -1.91 -18.81
N PHE A 162 1.65 -1.25 -19.15
CA PHE A 162 0.33 -1.64 -18.64
C PHE A 162 -0.11 -3.04 -19.10
N GLU A 163 0.10 -3.39 -20.37
CA GLU A 163 -0.20 -4.72 -20.92
C GLU A 163 0.55 -5.84 -20.19
N ASN A 164 1.83 -5.63 -19.86
CA ASN A 164 2.64 -6.59 -19.11
C ASN A 164 2.23 -6.67 -17.62
N THR A 165 1.95 -5.53 -16.99
CA THR A 165 1.80 -5.42 -15.53
C THR A 165 0.40 -5.69 -15.02
N PHE A 166 -0.65 -5.21 -15.71
CA PHE A 166 -2.03 -5.39 -15.25
C PHE A 166 -2.45 -6.86 -15.10
N PRO A 167 -2.13 -7.80 -16.01
CA PRO A 167 -2.43 -9.21 -15.83
C PRO A 167 -1.33 -9.98 -15.07
N SER A 168 -0.25 -9.34 -14.59
CA SER A 168 0.92 -10.04 -14.06
C SER A 168 0.58 -11.07 -12.96
N THR A 169 -0.30 -10.71 -12.02
CA THR A 169 -0.82 -11.64 -11.00
C THR A 169 -1.51 -12.85 -11.63
N THR A 170 -2.53 -12.63 -12.47
CA THR A 170 -3.30 -13.73 -13.08
C THR A 170 -2.49 -14.58 -14.05
N ASP A 171 -1.56 -13.96 -14.78
CA ASP A 171 -0.70 -14.66 -15.72
C ASP A 171 0.36 -15.52 -15.00
N THR A 172 0.79 -15.19 -13.77
CA THR A 172 2.00 -15.79 -13.18
C THR A 172 1.91 -16.31 -11.73
N THR A 173 1.10 -15.69 -10.85
CA THR A 173 1.15 -15.94 -9.39
C THR A 173 -0.04 -16.67 -8.79
N VAL A 174 -1.13 -16.90 -9.55
CA VAL A 174 -2.28 -17.72 -9.09
C VAL A 174 -1.88 -19.20 -9.11
N LYS A 175 -1.08 -19.65 -8.13
CA LYS A 175 -0.51 -21.01 -8.15
C LYS A 175 -1.50 -22.11 -7.82
N PHE A 176 -2.57 -21.80 -7.10
CA PHE A 176 -3.68 -22.72 -6.89
C PHE A 176 -4.99 -21.95 -6.82
N HIS A 177 -6.04 -22.48 -7.45
CA HIS A 177 -7.40 -21.98 -7.35
C HIS A 177 -8.40 -23.14 -7.48
N THR A 178 -9.43 -23.16 -6.64
CA THR A 178 -10.59 -24.05 -6.73
C THR A 178 -11.89 -23.27 -6.51
N THR A 179 -12.99 -23.78 -7.07
CA THR A 179 -14.34 -23.20 -6.97
C THR A 179 -15.30 -24.03 -6.12
N GLN A 180 -14.89 -25.19 -5.59
CA GLN A 180 -15.73 -26.06 -4.76
C GLN A 180 -14.98 -26.71 -3.59
N SER A 181 -15.70 -26.87 -2.48
CA SER A 181 -15.30 -27.57 -1.24
C SER A 181 -14.93 -29.05 -1.47
N THR A 182 -15.45 -29.65 -2.54
CA THR A 182 -15.42 -31.09 -2.81
C THR A 182 -14.47 -31.48 -3.94
N ASP A 183 -13.36 -30.75 -4.11
CA ASP A 183 -12.26 -31.31 -4.91
C ASP A 183 -11.79 -32.60 -4.23
N THR A 184 -11.69 -33.67 -5.02
CA THR A 184 -11.34 -35.03 -4.58
C THR A 184 -10.02 -35.13 -3.81
N ARG A 185 -9.18 -34.09 -3.89
CA ARG A 185 -7.96 -33.91 -3.07
C ARG A 185 -8.24 -33.83 -1.56
N ARG A 186 -9.35 -33.24 -1.09
CA ARG A 186 -9.69 -33.23 0.35
C ARG A 186 -9.92 -34.65 0.89
N ASN A 187 -10.41 -35.56 0.04
CA ASN A 187 -10.60 -36.98 0.38
C ASN A 187 -9.28 -37.80 0.38
N GLN A 188 -8.14 -37.21 -0.01
CA GLN A 188 -6.82 -37.84 0.07
C GLN A 188 -6.10 -37.55 1.40
N ILE A 189 -6.60 -36.59 2.18
CA ILE A 189 -6.07 -36.23 3.49
C ILE A 189 -6.95 -36.92 4.57
N PRO A 190 -6.37 -37.53 5.62
CA PRO A 190 -7.15 -38.31 6.60
C PRO A 190 -8.28 -37.52 7.26
N LEU A 191 -9.47 -38.13 7.37
CA LEU A 191 -10.57 -37.56 8.16
C LEU A 191 -10.14 -37.35 9.61
N GLY A 192 -10.29 -36.12 10.11
CA GLY A 192 -9.87 -35.70 11.45
C GLY A 192 -8.60 -34.85 11.50
N SER A 193 -7.95 -34.56 10.36
CA SER A 193 -6.78 -33.68 10.27
C SER A 193 -7.09 -32.18 10.21
N PHE A 194 -8.37 -31.79 10.17
CA PHE A 194 -8.82 -30.41 9.94
C PHE A 194 -10.01 -30.05 10.85
N ASP A 195 -10.12 -28.77 11.19
CA ASP A 195 -11.27 -28.21 11.91
C ASP A 195 -12.54 -28.18 11.04
N GLU A 196 -13.72 -28.10 11.67
CA GLU A 196 -14.99 -28.02 10.96
C GLU A 196 -15.07 -26.77 10.07
N GLY A 197 -15.41 -26.99 8.79
CA GLY A 197 -15.45 -25.95 7.76
C GLY A 197 -14.08 -25.54 7.20
N GLN A 198 -12.97 -26.08 7.70
CA GLN A 198 -11.63 -25.67 7.27
C GLN A 198 -11.35 -26.08 5.83
N TRP A 199 -10.84 -25.14 5.02
CA TRP A 199 -10.56 -25.30 3.58
C TRP A 199 -11.81 -25.57 2.71
N GLU A 200 -12.99 -25.17 3.17
CA GLU A 200 -14.23 -25.35 2.41
C GLU A 200 -14.50 -24.20 1.43
N GLY A 201 -15.31 -24.50 0.41
CA GLY A 201 -15.69 -23.56 -0.63
C GLY A 201 -14.56 -23.27 -1.64
N PRO A 202 -14.63 -22.11 -2.32
CA PRO A 202 -13.55 -21.62 -3.16
C PRO A 202 -12.31 -21.30 -2.32
N GLN A 203 -11.12 -21.54 -2.86
CA GLN A 203 -9.83 -21.28 -2.22
C GLN A 203 -8.86 -20.82 -3.31
N SER A 204 -7.99 -19.86 -3.01
CA SER A 204 -7.03 -19.29 -3.97
C SER A 204 -5.72 -18.94 -3.27
N PHE A 205 -4.61 -19.52 -3.73
CA PHE A 205 -3.27 -19.25 -3.21
C PHE A 205 -2.48 -18.42 -4.21
N ILE A 206 -2.07 -17.23 -3.78
CA ILE A 206 -1.47 -16.19 -4.62
C ILE A 206 -0.07 -15.88 -4.09
N ILE A 207 0.96 -16.26 -4.85
CA ILE A 207 2.35 -16.04 -4.42
C ILE A 207 2.83 -14.61 -4.73
N THR A 208 3.85 -14.12 -4.02
CA THR A 208 4.40 -12.76 -4.24
C THR A 208 5.05 -12.61 -5.63
N GLY A 209 5.62 -13.70 -6.15
CA GLY A 209 6.32 -13.76 -7.42
C GLY A 209 7.39 -14.84 -7.39
N ASP A 210 8.64 -14.41 -7.27
CA ASP A 210 9.86 -15.23 -7.19
C ASP A 210 9.95 -16.17 -5.96
N ILE A 211 9.04 -16.04 -4.98
CA ILE A 211 8.95 -16.87 -3.78
C ILE A 211 7.63 -17.66 -3.79
N ILE A 212 7.68 -18.98 -3.54
CA ILE A 212 6.49 -19.84 -3.45
C ILE A 212 5.89 -19.80 -2.03
N ALA A 213 5.40 -18.62 -1.65
CA ALA A 213 4.68 -18.35 -0.41
C ALA A 213 3.73 -17.17 -0.62
N GLU A 214 2.66 -17.10 0.17
CA GLU A 214 1.66 -16.02 0.14
C GLU A 214 1.82 -15.09 1.34
N TRP A 215 2.09 -13.81 1.08
CA TRP A 215 1.95 -12.73 2.07
C TRP A 215 0.51 -12.19 2.02
N LEU A 216 -0.12 -11.98 3.17
CA LEU A 216 -1.48 -11.42 3.25
C LEU A 216 -1.55 -10.00 2.63
N ARG A 217 -0.47 -9.22 2.80
CA ARG A 217 -0.28 -7.91 2.15
C ARG A 217 -0.22 -8.02 0.63
N ASP A 218 0.71 -8.82 0.12
CA ASP A 218 0.98 -8.93 -1.31
C ASP A 218 -0.23 -9.47 -2.07
N SER A 219 -0.81 -10.60 -1.63
CA SER A 219 -1.95 -11.20 -2.35
C SER A 219 -3.17 -10.28 -2.40
N THR A 220 -3.41 -9.51 -1.34
CA THR A 220 -4.45 -8.47 -1.31
C THR A 220 -4.20 -7.38 -2.34
N ASN A 221 -2.98 -6.81 -2.36
CA ASN A 221 -2.65 -5.72 -3.28
C ASN A 221 -2.51 -6.19 -4.75
N GLN A 222 -2.06 -7.42 -4.96
CA GLN A 222 -2.01 -8.10 -6.26
C GLN A 222 -3.39 -8.30 -6.88
N LEU A 223 -4.44 -8.47 -6.06
CA LEU A 223 -5.83 -8.64 -6.51
C LEU A 223 -6.63 -7.34 -6.60
N SER A 224 -6.18 -6.26 -5.94
CA SER A 224 -6.84 -4.94 -5.95
C SER A 224 -7.24 -4.43 -7.35
N PRO A 225 -6.41 -4.53 -8.42
CA PRO A 225 -6.79 -4.09 -9.77
C PRO A 225 -8.04 -4.78 -10.34
N TYR A 226 -8.36 -6.01 -9.89
CA TYR A 226 -9.42 -6.85 -10.44
C TYR A 226 -10.74 -6.77 -9.66
N GLN A 227 -10.76 -6.16 -8.47
CA GLN A 227 -11.96 -6.08 -7.62
C GLN A 227 -13.20 -5.56 -8.37
N ALA A 228 -13.03 -4.50 -9.17
CA ALA A 228 -14.09 -3.92 -10.00
C ALA A 228 -14.63 -4.84 -11.12
N LEU A 229 -13.92 -5.94 -11.43
CA LEU A 229 -14.31 -6.94 -12.42
C LEU A 229 -15.07 -8.12 -11.81
N ALA A 230 -15.00 -8.34 -10.48
CA ALA A 230 -15.72 -9.42 -9.80
C ALA A 230 -17.25 -9.38 -10.05
N LYS A 231 -17.83 -8.19 -10.28
CA LYS A 231 -19.25 -8.05 -10.63
C LYS A 231 -19.60 -8.44 -12.07
N LYS A 232 -18.60 -8.55 -12.96
CA LYS A 232 -18.75 -8.80 -14.40
C LYS A 232 -18.26 -10.18 -14.83
N ASP A 233 -17.26 -10.72 -14.14
CA ASP A 233 -16.66 -12.02 -14.45
C ASP A 233 -16.78 -12.96 -13.23
N PRO A 234 -17.60 -14.03 -13.32
CA PRO A 234 -17.72 -15.04 -12.27
C PRO A 234 -16.41 -15.73 -11.91
N LYS A 235 -15.43 -15.84 -12.82
CA LYS A 235 -14.12 -16.42 -12.49
C LYS A 235 -13.34 -15.51 -11.54
N ILE A 236 -13.30 -14.20 -11.82
CA ILE A 236 -12.64 -13.22 -10.94
C ILE A 236 -13.35 -13.14 -9.59
N TYR A 237 -14.68 -13.21 -9.59
CA TYR A 237 -15.47 -13.29 -8.36
C TYR A 237 -15.03 -14.48 -7.49
N GLN A 238 -14.94 -15.68 -8.09
CA GLN A 238 -14.55 -16.90 -7.39
C GLN A 238 -13.07 -16.88 -6.97
N LEU A 239 -12.18 -16.30 -7.78
CA LEU A 239 -10.77 -16.10 -7.45
C LEU A 239 -10.61 -15.25 -6.17
N ILE A 240 -11.26 -14.09 -6.11
CA ILE A 240 -11.16 -13.17 -4.97
C ILE A 240 -11.88 -13.72 -3.74
N LEU A 241 -13.07 -14.32 -3.90
CA LEU A 241 -13.76 -15.02 -2.81
C LEU A 241 -12.88 -16.15 -2.23
N GLY A 242 -12.21 -16.91 -3.11
CA GLY A 242 -11.28 -17.96 -2.70
C GLY A 242 -10.06 -17.41 -1.95
N ALA A 243 -9.52 -16.26 -2.33
CA ALA A 243 -8.42 -15.62 -1.62
C ALA A 243 -8.85 -15.17 -0.22
N ILE A 244 -10.05 -14.58 -0.05
CA ILE A 244 -10.58 -14.21 1.28
C ILE A 244 -10.74 -15.45 2.17
N ASN A 245 -11.24 -16.56 1.62
CA ASN A 245 -11.36 -17.81 2.38
C ASN A 245 -9.99 -18.38 2.76
N THR A 246 -9.01 -18.38 1.84
CA THR A 246 -7.64 -18.85 2.10
C THR A 246 -6.95 -18.02 3.18
N GLN A 247 -7.00 -16.68 3.08
CA GLN A 247 -6.49 -15.79 4.11
C GLN A 247 -7.23 -15.95 5.46
N SER A 248 -8.51 -16.30 5.46
CA SER A 248 -9.25 -16.56 6.70
C SER A 248 -8.61 -17.72 7.48
N GLU A 249 -8.25 -18.82 6.81
CA GLU A 249 -7.60 -19.96 7.47
C GLU A 249 -6.19 -19.60 7.96
N PHE A 250 -5.42 -18.83 7.18
CA PHE A 250 -4.11 -18.31 7.58
C PHE A 250 -4.20 -17.47 8.87
N VAL A 251 -5.16 -16.52 8.95
CA VAL A 251 -5.42 -15.72 10.15
C VAL A 251 -5.93 -16.56 11.32
N ILE A 252 -6.72 -17.61 11.09
CA ILE A 252 -7.12 -18.54 12.15
C ILE A 252 -5.91 -19.31 12.71
N GLY A 253 -5.07 -19.85 11.82
CA GLY A 253 -3.99 -20.77 12.19
C GLY A 253 -2.77 -20.09 12.80
N SER A 254 -2.37 -18.91 12.31
CA SER A 254 -1.19 -18.20 12.82
C SER A 254 -1.30 -16.67 12.59
N PRO A 255 -2.12 -15.94 13.36
CA PRO A 255 -2.44 -14.52 13.12
C PRO A 255 -1.28 -13.55 13.35
N TYR A 256 -0.16 -14.03 13.89
CA TYR A 256 1.05 -13.26 14.14
C TYR A 256 2.07 -13.35 12.98
N CYS A 257 1.76 -14.10 11.92
CA CYS A 257 2.68 -14.35 10.82
C CYS A 257 2.28 -13.59 9.55
N ASN A 258 3.28 -13.09 8.82
CA ASN A 258 3.12 -12.35 7.56
C ASN A 258 2.93 -13.28 6.34
N ALA A 259 3.62 -14.43 6.31
CA ALA A 259 3.75 -15.27 5.12
C ALA A 259 3.40 -16.75 5.35
N PHE A 260 2.70 -17.36 4.39
CA PHE A 260 2.11 -18.69 4.50
C PHE A 260 2.50 -19.64 3.38
N GLN A 261 2.55 -20.93 3.73
CA GLN A 261 2.79 -22.04 2.80
C GLN A 261 1.56 -22.30 1.91
N PRO A 262 1.70 -23.04 0.80
CA PRO A 262 0.54 -23.47 0.01
C PRO A 262 -0.49 -24.24 0.86
N PRO A 263 -1.80 -23.98 0.70
CA PRO A 263 -2.86 -24.75 1.36
C PRO A 263 -2.67 -26.26 1.15
N PRO A 264 -2.85 -27.12 2.17
CA PRO A 264 -2.65 -28.57 2.03
C PRO A 264 -3.45 -29.21 0.88
N ILE A 265 -4.66 -28.68 0.60
CA ILE A 265 -5.52 -29.11 -0.50
C ILE A 265 -4.95 -28.83 -1.91
N SER A 266 -3.90 -28.01 -2.03
CA SER A 266 -3.28 -27.66 -3.30
C SER A 266 -2.41 -28.78 -3.87
N ASN A 267 -1.86 -29.65 -3.01
CA ASN A 267 -0.77 -30.59 -3.30
C ASN A 267 0.52 -29.93 -3.85
N LEU A 268 0.70 -28.61 -3.64
CA LEU A 268 1.95 -27.92 -3.94
C LEU A 268 3.02 -28.23 -2.87
N PRO A 269 4.32 -28.27 -3.24
CA PRO A 269 5.38 -28.44 -2.26
C PRO A 269 5.53 -27.19 -1.38
N ILE A 270 5.72 -27.38 -0.08
CA ILE A 270 6.14 -26.31 0.84
C ILE A 270 7.59 -25.91 0.54
N SER A 271 7.95 -24.66 0.88
CA SER A 271 9.31 -24.13 0.73
C SER A 271 9.91 -23.77 2.09
N ASN A 272 11.23 -23.91 2.24
CA ASN A 272 11.94 -23.50 3.47
C ASN A 272 12.49 -22.08 3.27
N ASN A 273 12.21 -21.18 4.22
CA ASN A 273 12.69 -19.80 4.19
C ASN A 273 14.21 -19.67 4.47
N GLY A 274 14.84 -20.71 5.01
CA GLY A 274 16.27 -20.76 5.33
C GLY A 274 16.68 -19.96 6.56
N GLN A 275 15.73 -19.57 7.42
CA GLN A 275 15.95 -18.68 8.58
C GLN A 275 15.83 -19.43 9.91
N ASP A 276 16.77 -19.16 10.82
CA ASP A 276 16.77 -19.68 12.19
C ASP A 276 15.93 -18.78 13.11
N ASP A 277 14.61 -18.82 12.93
CA ASP A 277 13.65 -18.00 13.68
C ASP A 277 13.23 -18.64 15.01
N ILE A 278 13.28 -17.84 16.08
CA ILE A 278 12.71 -18.19 17.39
C ILE A 278 11.52 -17.28 17.65
N VAL A 279 10.31 -17.85 17.63
CA VAL A 279 9.06 -17.10 17.71
C VAL A 279 8.16 -17.65 18.82
N HIS A 280 7.46 -16.75 19.49
CA HIS A 280 6.34 -17.06 20.38
C HIS A 280 5.13 -16.22 19.95
N PRO A 281 3.91 -16.79 19.83
CA PRO A 281 3.60 -18.22 19.93
C PRO A 281 4.37 -19.07 18.91
N ILE A 282 4.58 -20.36 19.21
CA ILE A 282 5.23 -21.28 18.28
C ILE A 282 4.30 -21.51 17.09
N TYR A 283 4.83 -21.41 15.88
CA TYR A 283 4.11 -21.67 14.63
C TYR A 283 4.50 -23.03 14.02
N ASP A 284 3.66 -23.53 13.11
CA ASP A 284 3.96 -24.72 12.30
C ASP A 284 4.64 -24.30 10.99
N PRO A 285 5.93 -24.65 10.74
CA PRO A 285 6.64 -24.28 9.50
C PRO A 285 6.13 -25.02 8.25
N THR A 286 5.23 -25.99 8.39
CA THR A 286 4.51 -26.61 7.26
C THR A 286 3.26 -25.81 6.84
N PHE A 287 2.83 -24.86 7.67
CA PHE A 287 1.71 -23.94 7.42
C PHE A 287 2.18 -22.50 7.18
N VAL A 288 3.22 -22.07 7.89
CA VAL A 288 3.80 -20.71 7.85
C VAL A 288 5.13 -20.73 7.08
N PHE A 289 5.35 -19.74 6.22
CA PHE A 289 6.63 -19.51 5.55
C PHE A 289 7.54 -18.56 6.34
N GLU A 290 6.99 -17.47 6.87
CA GLU A 290 7.68 -16.53 7.76
C GLU A 290 6.69 -15.99 8.79
N CYS A 291 7.16 -15.75 10.02
CA CYS A 291 6.32 -15.28 11.12
C CYS A 291 6.75 -13.93 11.71
N LYS A 292 6.97 -12.94 10.86
CA LYS A 292 7.13 -11.54 11.29
C LYS A 292 5.74 -10.93 11.54
N TYR A 293 5.54 -10.34 12.73
CA TYR A 293 4.25 -9.74 13.07
C TYR A 293 4.11 -8.32 12.53
N GLU A 294 3.21 -8.19 11.57
CA GLU A 294 2.86 -6.96 10.88
C GLU A 294 1.38 -6.67 11.06
N LEU A 295 1.07 -5.52 11.66
CA LEU A 295 -0.32 -5.09 11.85
C LEU A 295 -1.05 -4.91 10.51
N ASP A 296 -0.33 -4.53 9.45
CA ASP A 296 -0.90 -4.39 8.11
C ASP A 296 -1.27 -5.73 7.47
N SER A 297 -0.61 -6.85 7.80
CA SER A 297 -1.01 -8.18 7.28
C SER A 297 -2.45 -8.52 7.70
N LEU A 298 -2.83 -8.20 8.94
CA LEU A 298 -4.21 -8.33 9.42
C LEU A 298 -5.15 -7.24 8.86
N ALA A 299 -4.65 -6.04 8.59
CA ALA A 299 -5.44 -4.99 7.95
C ALA A 299 -5.77 -5.32 6.49
N HIS A 300 -4.84 -5.92 5.75
CA HIS A 300 -5.02 -6.36 4.38
C HIS A 300 -6.05 -7.50 4.26
N PHE A 301 -6.08 -8.44 5.22
CA PHE A 301 -7.16 -9.44 5.32
C PHE A 301 -8.56 -8.80 5.37
N LEU A 302 -8.74 -7.74 6.18
CA LEU A 302 -10.00 -6.99 6.20
C LEU A 302 -10.22 -6.22 4.88
N ALA A 303 -9.18 -5.57 4.34
CA ALA A 303 -9.25 -4.82 3.09
C ALA A 303 -9.72 -5.66 1.91
N LEU A 304 -9.22 -6.90 1.76
CA LEU A 304 -9.60 -7.80 0.67
C LEU A 304 -11.12 -8.09 0.65
N GLY A 305 -11.69 -8.36 1.83
CA GLY A 305 -13.13 -8.58 2.01
C GLY A 305 -13.96 -7.30 1.88
N ASN A 306 -13.47 -6.18 2.42
CA ASN A 306 -14.14 -4.88 2.35
C ASN A 306 -14.22 -4.36 0.89
N ASP A 307 -13.12 -4.47 0.13
CA ASP A 307 -13.06 -4.13 -1.30
C ASP A 307 -13.96 -5.04 -2.14
N PHE A 308 -13.95 -6.34 -1.86
CA PHE A 308 -14.83 -7.30 -2.53
C PHE A 308 -16.31 -6.97 -2.30
N ASN A 309 -16.68 -6.61 -1.07
CA ASN A 309 -18.03 -6.14 -0.76
C ASN A 309 -18.36 -4.85 -1.51
N GLU A 310 -17.47 -3.86 -1.51
CA GLU A 310 -17.70 -2.57 -2.14
C GLU A 310 -17.89 -2.68 -3.66
N HIS A 311 -17.09 -3.51 -4.33
CA HIS A 311 -17.12 -3.64 -5.79
C HIS A 311 -18.16 -4.64 -6.31
N SER A 312 -18.41 -5.75 -5.63
CA SER A 312 -19.40 -6.76 -6.05
C SER A 312 -20.79 -6.53 -5.44
N GLY A 313 -20.85 -6.01 -4.22
CA GLY A 313 -22.03 -6.03 -3.34
C GLY A 313 -22.20 -7.32 -2.54
N SER A 314 -21.33 -8.32 -2.75
CA SER A 314 -21.43 -9.63 -2.13
C SER A 314 -21.00 -9.64 -0.66
N LYS A 315 -21.64 -10.52 0.10
CA LYS A 315 -21.41 -10.81 1.51
C LYS A 315 -21.11 -12.30 1.73
N GLU A 316 -20.87 -13.05 0.65
CA GLU A 316 -20.67 -14.50 0.66
C GLU A 316 -19.43 -14.94 1.44
N PHE A 317 -18.40 -14.08 1.49
CA PHE A 317 -17.18 -14.29 2.27
C PHE A 317 -17.40 -14.25 3.80
N LEU A 318 -18.56 -13.79 4.30
CA LEU A 318 -18.90 -13.75 5.73
C LEU A 318 -19.29 -15.14 6.24
N THR A 319 -18.40 -16.11 6.05
CA THR A 319 -18.53 -17.50 6.48
C THR A 319 -18.28 -17.65 7.98
N PRO A 320 -18.68 -18.77 8.62
CA PRO A 320 -18.32 -19.05 10.02
C PRO A 320 -16.81 -18.98 10.27
N ARG A 321 -16.00 -19.42 9.29
CA ARG A 321 -14.53 -19.39 9.31
C ARG A 321 -14.03 -17.94 9.29
N TRP A 322 -14.57 -17.09 8.43
CA TRP A 322 -14.25 -15.65 8.41
C TRP A 322 -14.62 -14.95 9.73
N TYR A 323 -15.76 -15.28 10.36
CA TYR A 323 -16.07 -14.73 11.69
C TYR A 323 -15.09 -15.18 12.78
N GLN A 324 -14.58 -16.42 12.71
CA GLN A 324 -13.52 -16.86 13.62
C GLN A 324 -12.20 -16.12 13.33
N ALA A 325 -11.82 -15.93 12.06
CA ALA A 325 -10.66 -15.12 11.69
C ALA A 325 -10.76 -13.68 12.20
N LEU A 326 -11.94 -13.04 12.09
CA LEU A 326 -12.20 -11.73 12.68
C LEU A 326 -12.05 -11.75 14.21
N GLN A 327 -12.57 -12.76 14.90
CA GLN A 327 -12.42 -12.88 16.35
C GLN A 327 -10.94 -13.07 16.75
N THR A 328 -10.18 -13.88 16.01
CA THR A 328 -8.74 -14.05 16.21
C THR A 328 -7.99 -12.73 16.02
N LEU A 329 -8.31 -11.97 14.96
CA LEU A 329 -7.77 -10.63 14.72
C LEU A 329 -8.07 -9.68 15.90
N LEU A 330 -9.31 -9.63 16.39
CA LEU A 330 -9.69 -8.79 17.53
C LEU A 330 -8.96 -9.19 18.82
N ASN A 331 -8.68 -10.47 19.02
CA ASN A 331 -7.85 -10.94 20.14
C ASN A 331 -6.41 -10.42 20.00
N VAL A 332 -5.82 -10.47 18.81
CA VAL A 332 -4.47 -9.91 18.56
C VAL A 332 -4.43 -8.40 18.81
N LEU A 333 -5.48 -7.65 18.42
CA LEU A 333 -5.54 -6.21 18.74
C LEU A 333 -5.55 -5.97 20.25
N GLU A 334 -6.32 -6.75 21.03
CA GLU A 334 -6.32 -6.65 22.49
C GLU A 334 -4.95 -7.03 23.08
N GLU A 335 -4.30 -8.09 22.59
CA GLU A 335 -2.97 -8.52 23.05
C GLU A 335 -1.86 -7.49 22.73
N GLN A 336 -1.90 -6.89 21.55
CA GLN A 336 -0.87 -5.97 21.04
C GLN A 336 -1.14 -4.50 21.36
N ALA A 337 -2.30 -4.16 21.96
CA ALA A 337 -2.56 -2.89 22.62
C ALA A 337 -2.00 -2.80 24.06
N GLN A 338 -1.49 -3.90 24.62
CA GLN A 338 -1.03 -3.93 26.01
C GLN A 338 0.33 -3.23 26.18
N PRO A 339 0.52 -2.48 27.28
CA PRO A 339 1.80 -1.81 27.56
C PRO A 339 2.90 -2.80 27.92
N THR A 340 4.15 -2.39 27.72
CA THR A 340 5.33 -3.16 28.15
C THR A 340 5.47 -3.20 29.68
N PHE A 341 4.94 -2.21 30.39
CA PHE A 341 4.89 -2.17 31.85
C PHE A 341 3.45 -1.96 32.32
N ASP A 342 3.05 -2.70 33.35
CA ASP A 342 1.76 -2.53 34.01
C ASP A 342 1.64 -1.13 34.65
N SER A 343 0.57 -0.40 34.33
CA SER A 343 0.43 1.02 34.70
C SER A 343 0.25 1.28 36.19
N GLU A 344 -0.20 0.31 36.97
CA GLU A 344 -0.41 0.44 38.42
C GLU A 344 0.83 0.00 39.22
N THR A 345 1.44 -1.11 38.82
CA THR A 345 2.53 -1.77 39.56
C THR A 345 3.92 -1.52 39.00
N GLY A 346 4.04 -0.97 37.79
CA GLY A 346 5.30 -0.76 37.07
C GLY A 346 6.01 -2.04 36.63
N ARG A 347 5.38 -3.21 36.80
CA ARG A 347 6.00 -4.51 36.51
C ARG A 347 6.04 -4.76 35.00
N PHE A 348 7.13 -5.35 34.52
CA PHE A 348 7.24 -5.80 33.14
C PHE A 348 6.13 -6.81 32.81
N ARG A 349 5.36 -6.51 31.75
CA ARG A 349 4.36 -7.41 31.18
C ARG A 349 4.95 -8.02 29.92
N ARG A 350 5.09 -9.35 29.91
CA ARG A 350 5.56 -10.08 28.72
C ARG A 350 4.54 -9.89 27.59
N ASN A 351 5.01 -9.45 26.41
CA ASN A 351 4.18 -9.43 25.21
C ASN A 351 3.84 -10.86 24.77
N GLN A 352 2.66 -11.07 24.19
CA GLN A 352 2.29 -12.37 23.64
C GLN A 352 3.14 -12.74 22.44
N TYR A 353 3.44 -11.77 21.56
CA TYR A 353 4.36 -11.97 20.46
C TYR A 353 5.81 -11.64 20.86
N THR A 354 6.74 -12.54 20.54
CA THR A 354 8.19 -12.27 20.53
C THR A 354 8.86 -12.95 19.35
N PHE A 355 9.83 -12.31 18.72
CA PHE A 355 10.58 -12.83 17.57
C PHE A 355 12.07 -12.51 17.66
N SER A 356 12.93 -13.49 17.41
CA SER A 356 14.37 -13.26 17.19
C SER A 356 14.94 -14.19 16.14
N ARG A 357 15.67 -13.60 15.18
CA ARG A 357 16.44 -14.27 14.12
C ARG A 357 17.93 -14.13 14.39
N ASN A 358 18.72 -15.14 14.03
CA ASN A 358 20.18 -15.06 14.06
C ASN A 358 20.69 -14.32 12.81
N THR A 359 21.01 -13.03 12.96
CA THR A 359 21.32 -12.13 11.83
C THR A 359 22.28 -11.02 12.25
N ASN A 360 22.98 -10.42 11.28
CA ASN A 360 23.78 -9.20 11.45
C ASN A 360 23.03 -7.93 10.98
N LEU A 361 21.81 -8.06 10.44
CA LEU A 361 20.96 -6.95 10.03
C LEU A 361 20.03 -6.54 11.18
N GLY A 362 20.17 -5.31 11.66
CA GLY A 362 19.36 -4.80 12.78
C GLY A 362 17.86 -4.63 12.48
N THR A 363 17.46 -4.71 11.20
CA THR A 363 16.06 -4.74 10.78
C THR A 363 15.45 -6.14 10.81
N GLU A 364 16.26 -7.20 10.84
CA GLU A 364 15.80 -8.58 10.70
C GLU A 364 15.51 -9.29 12.04
N THR A 365 15.58 -8.58 13.17
CA THR A 365 15.38 -9.15 14.52
C THR A 365 14.93 -8.08 15.51
N LEU A 366 14.28 -8.48 16.61
CA LEU A 366 13.74 -7.52 17.59
C LEU A 366 14.64 -7.39 18.84
N ASN A 367 14.79 -6.14 19.30
CA ASN A 367 15.50 -5.80 20.53
C ASN A 367 14.93 -6.51 21.77
N LEU A 368 15.71 -6.49 22.88
CA LEU A 368 15.29 -6.95 24.20
C LEU A 368 14.81 -8.43 24.22
N ASN A 369 15.63 -9.32 23.67
CA ASN A 369 15.34 -10.76 23.54
C ASN A 369 14.00 -11.03 22.82
N GLY A 370 13.81 -10.33 21.69
CA GLY A 370 12.67 -10.55 20.81
C GLY A 370 11.38 -9.80 21.16
N VAL A 371 11.39 -8.92 22.17
CA VAL A 371 10.20 -8.15 22.59
C VAL A 371 9.98 -6.89 21.74
N GLY A 372 11.05 -6.32 21.19
CA GLY A 372 11.06 -4.98 20.62
C GLY A 372 11.15 -3.89 21.69
N ASN A 373 11.24 -2.63 21.26
CA ASN A 373 11.41 -1.51 22.18
C ASN A 373 10.16 -1.27 23.06
N PRO A 374 10.29 -0.72 24.30
CA PRO A 374 9.15 -0.55 25.20
C PRO A 374 8.08 0.42 24.69
N LEU A 375 6.82 0.09 24.96
CA LEU A 375 5.64 0.89 24.60
C LEU A 375 4.82 1.25 25.84
N ASN A 376 4.31 2.48 25.87
CA ASN A 376 3.48 3.00 26.95
C ASN A 376 2.02 2.53 26.85
N GLY A 377 1.27 2.64 27.95
CA GLY A 377 -0.14 2.25 28.04
C GLY A 377 -1.11 3.39 27.76
N GLY A 378 -2.37 3.03 27.51
CA GLY A 378 -3.48 3.99 27.36
C GLY A 378 -3.54 4.74 26.03
N THR A 379 -2.61 4.49 25.10
CA THR A 379 -2.51 5.19 23.81
C THR A 379 -3.67 4.88 22.86
N GLY A 380 -4.26 3.69 22.96
CA GLY A 380 -5.23 3.17 22.00
C GLY A 380 -4.62 2.71 20.66
N LEU A 381 -3.29 2.82 20.51
CA LEU A 381 -2.54 2.31 19.38
C LEU A 381 -2.19 0.83 19.58
N ILE A 382 -1.97 0.13 18.48
CA ILE A 382 -1.62 -1.29 18.43
C ILE A 382 -0.15 -1.42 18.00
N ARG A 383 0.60 -2.31 18.67
CA ARG A 383 1.97 -2.65 18.26
C ARG A 383 1.96 -3.23 16.84
N SER A 384 2.94 -2.87 16.02
CA SER A 384 3.44 -3.67 14.90
C SER A 384 4.89 -4.01 15.22
N ALA A 385 5.30 -5.27 15.11
CA ALA A 385 6.69 -5.62 15.38
C ALA A 385 7.57 -5.29 14.17
N PHE A 386 7.07 -5.58 12.97
CA PHE A 386 7.68 -5.28 11.69
C PHE A 386 6.77 -4.34 10.86
N ARG A 387 7.34 -3.84 9.76
CA ARG A 387 6.75 -2.93 8.78
C ARG A 387 6.30 -3.72 7.54
N PRO A 388 5.54 -3.12 6.60
CA PRO A 388 5.25 -3.73 5.30
C PRO A 388 6.48 -3.92 4.39
N SER A 389 7.67 -3.50 4.81
CA SER A 389 8.96 -3.84 4.21
C SER A 389 9.60 -5.11 4.81
N ASP A 390 8.86 -5.83 5.66
CA ASP A 390 9.34 -6.93 6.52
C ASP A 390 10.50 -6.52 7.47
N ASP A 391 10.83 -5.21 7.60
CA ASP A 391 11.84 -4.68 8.54
C ASP A 391 11.24 -4.39 9.92
N ALA A 392 12.01 -4.62 10.98
CA ALA A 392 11.63 -4.30 12.36
C ALA A 392 11.32 -2.80 12.55
N THR A 393 10.28 -2.52 13.33
CA THR A 393 9.95 -1.15 13.77
C THR A 393 10.99 -0.64 14.78
N ILE A 394 11.29 0.66 14.74
CA ILE A 394 12.15 1.30 15.74
C ILE A 394 11.30 1.64 16.97
N LEU A 395 10.14 2.27 16.79
CA LEU A 395 9.13 2.42 17.85
C LEU A 395 7.86 1.68 17.42
N GLY A 396 7.41 0.73 18.26
CA GLY A 396 6.43 -0.28 17.86
C GLY A 396 5.00 0.21 17.57
N PHE A 397 4.61 1.45 17.91
CA PHE A 397 3.35 2.01 17.40
C PHE A 397 3.57 2.62 16.02
N PHE A 398 3.54 1.76 15.01
CA PHE A 398 3.67 2.12 13.59
C PHE A 398 2.37 2.77 13.07
N ILE A 399 2.44 4.07 12.75
CA ILE A 399 1.25 4.90 12.50
C ILE A 399 0.50 4.54 11.20
N PRO A 400 1.15 4.33 10.04
CA PRO A 400 0.48 3.88 8.81
C PRO A 400 -0.35 2.59 8.96
N ALA A 401 0.18 1.53 9.59
CA ALA A 401 -0.59 0.30 9.80
C ALA A 401 -1.73 0.49 10.80
N ASN A 402 -1.55 1.32 11.83
CA ASN A 402 -2.65 1.70 12.72
C ASN A 402 -3.75 2.44 11.95
N ALA A 403 -3.40 3.35 11.04
CA ALA A 403 -4.36 4.06 10.19
C ALA A 403 -5.12 3.10 9.25
N GLN A 404 -4.42 2.19 8.58
CA GLN A 404 -5.04 1.17 7.73
C GLN A 404 -5.98 0.27 8.54
N MET A 405 -5.52 -0.30 9.65
CA MET A 405 -6.32 -1.15 10.54
C MET A 405 -7.59 -0.42 11.00
N ALA A 406 -7.46 0.82 11.47
CA ALA A 406 -8.60 1.60 11.94
C ALA A 406 -9.64 1.87 10.84
N MET A 407 -9.19 2.13 9.60
CA MET A 407 -10.08 2.37 8.47
C MET A 407 -10.74 1.09 7.95
N GLU A 408 -10.03 -0.04 7.93
CA GLU A 408 -10.62 -1.31 7.53
C GLU A 408 -11.59 -1.85 8.58
N LEU A 409 -11.32 -1.71 9.88
CA LEU A 409 -12.30 -1.95 10.94
C LEU A 409 -13.56 -1.08 10.75
N LYS A 410 -13.41 0.20 10.39
CA LYS A 410 -14.54 1.11 10.11
C LYS A 410 -15.42 0.61 8.96
N ARG A 411 -14.79 0.11 7.88
CA ARG A 411 -15.48 -0.47 6.71
C ARG A 411 -16.17 -1.79 7.08
N THR A 412 -15.48 -2.69 7.78
CA THR A 412 -16.02 -3.97 8.25
C THR A 412 -17.19 -3.79 9.23
N ALA A 413 -17.09 -2.85 10.18
CA ALA A 413 -18.18 -2.52 11.10
C ALA A 413 -19.46 -2.10 10.36
N LYS A 414 -19.33 -1.35 9.25
CA LYS A 414 -20.46 -0.97 8.40
C LYS A 414 -21.10 -2.19 7.73
N ILE A 415 -20.29 -3.09 7.14
CA ILE A 415 -20.80 -4.33 6.51
C ILE A 415 -21.57 -5.18 7.52
N LEU A 416 -21.03 -5.33 8.74
CA LEU A 416 -21.66 -6.05 9.85
C LEU A 416 -23.00 -5.40 10.28
N LYS A 417 -23.08 -4.06 10.29
CA LYS A 417 -24.33 -3.34 10.55
C LYS A 417 -25.37 -3.61 9.47
N ASP A 418 -24.95 -3.55 8.20
CA ASP A 418 -25.80 -3.78 7.02
C ASP A 418 -26.31 -5.23 6.89
N ILE A 419 -25.93 -6.15 7.80
CA ILE A 419 -26.47 -7.51 7.93
C ILE A 419 -27.10 -7.80 9.31
N GLY A 420 -27.32 -6.76 10.14
CA GLY A 420 -27.96 -6.91 11.45
C GLY A 420 -27.10 -7.51 12.55
N LYS A 421 -25.76 -7.56 12.39
CA LYS A 421 -24.81 -8.01 13.43
C LYS A 421 -24.44 -6.84 14.36
N GLU A 422 -25.44 -6.17 14.93
CA GLU A 422 -25.26 -4.87 15.62
C GLU A 422 -24.21 -4.89 16.75
N GLY A 423 -24.26 -5.88 17.65
CA GLY A 423 -23.30 -5.97 18.76
C GLY A 423 -21.84 -6.12 18.28
N LEU A 424 -21.59 -7.02 17.32
CA LEU A 424 -20.25 -7.19 16.74
C LEU A 424 -19.82 -5.96 15.93
N SER A 425 -20.74 -5.35 15.17
CA SER A 425 -20.52 -4.08 14.46
C SER A 425 -20.08 -2.97 15.42
N GLN A 426 -20.72 -2.84 16.58
CA GLN A 426 -20.34 -1.89 17.61
C GLN A 426 -18.93 -2.17 18.15
N THR A 427 -18.61 -3.40 18.54
CA THR A 427 -17.26 -3.77 19.01
C THR A 427 -16.16 -3.46 17.99
N VAL A 428 -16.40 -3.75 16.69
CA VAL A 428 -15.44 -3.43 15.62
C VAL A 428 -15.33 -1.91 15.41
N ALA A 429 -16.44 -1.17 15.51
CA ALA A 429 -16.45 0.30 15.41
C ALA A 429 -15.72 0.98 16.59
N GLU A 430 -15.84 0.45 17.80
CA GLU A 430 -15.16 0.96 18.99
C GLU A 430 -13.64 0.80 18.88
N TRP A 431 -13.15 -0.33 18.35
CA TRP A 431 -11.73 -0.50 18.01
C TRP A 431 -11.24 0.51 16.98
N SER A 432 -11.99 0.72 15.89
CA SER A 432 -11.67 1.74 14.88
C SER A 432 -11.55 3.14 15.51
N GLN A 433 -12.52 3.54 16.34
CA GLN A 433 -12.52 4.85 17.01
C GLN A 433 -11.37 5.01 18.02
N ARG A 434 -11.06 3.95 18.79
CA ARG A 434 -9.92 3.90 19.71
C ARG A 434 -8.60 4.17 18.99
N ILE A 435 -8.34 3.49 17.88
CA ILE A 435 -7.10 3.64 17.12
C ILE A 435 -7.04 5.01 16.42
N ILE A 436 -8.14 5.49 15.82
CA ILE A 436 -8.20 6.84 15.23
C ILE A 436 -7.83 7.90 16.28
N LYS A 437 -8.41 7.82 17.49
CA LYS A 437 -8.07 8.76 18.58
C LYS A 437 -6.59 8.66 18.95
N GLY A 438 -6.06 7.45 19.08
CA GLY A 438 -4.64 7.22 19.37
C GLY A 438 -3.69 7.83 18.34
N ILE A 439 -4.02 7.75 17.04
CA ILE A 439 -3.21 8.36 15.99
C ILE A 439 -3.22 9.89 16.09
N TRP A 440 -4.38 10.52 16.32
CA TRP A 440 -4.46 11.97 16.47
C TRP A 440 -3.82 12.50 17.76
N GLU A 441 -3.84 11.71 18.84
CA GLU A 441 -3.31 12.11 20.16
C GLU A 441 -1.80 11.86 20.31
N TYR A 442 -1.28 10.76 19.77
CA TYR A 442 0.13 10.35 19.93
C TYR A 442 0.92 10.33 18.61
N GLY A 443 0.25 10.14 17.48
CA GLY A 443 0.88 10.04 16.15
C GLY A 443 1.11 11.39 15.45
N VAL A 444 0.48 12.49 15.91
CA VAL A 444 0.70 13.84 15.37
C VAL A 444 1.66 14.61 16.27
N VAL A 445 2.76 15.12 15.69
CA VAL A 445 3.84 15.80 16.39
C VAL A 445 4.25 17.10 15.69
N GLU A 446 4.91 18.00 16.42
CA GLU A 446 5.34 19.31 15.90
C GLU A 446 6.73 19.21 15.23
N HIS A 447 6.79 19.28 13.90
CA HIS A 447 8.05 19.32 13.15
C HIS A 447 8.55 20.76 12.97
N ARG A 448 9.78 21.02 13.45
CA ARG A 448 10.45 22.34 13.47
C ARG A 448 10.31 23.20 12.20
N GLN A 449 10.27 22.58 11.02
CA GLN A 449 10.14 23.27 9.72
C GLN A 449 8.74 23.20 9.09
N PHE A 450 7.92 22.19 9.43
CA PHE A 450 6.71 21.87 8.66
C PHE A 450 5.41 22.04 9.47
N GLY A 451 5.50 22.39 10.76
CA GLY A 451 4.34 22.43 11.65
C GLY A 451 3.94 21.03 12.11
N LYS A 452 2.66 20.83 12.40
CA LYS A 452 2.10 19.52 12.73
C LYS A 452 2.27 18.54 11.57
N VAL A 453 2.81 17.37 11.87
CA VAL A 453 2.98 16.24 10.94
C VAL A 453 2.59 14.94 11.64
N PHE A 454 2.15 13.95 10.88
CA PHE A 454 2.16 12.56 11.32
C PHE A 454 3.61 12.05 11.44
N ALA A 455 3.93 11.45 12.58
CA ALA A 455 5.12 10.64 12.79
C ALA A 455 4.94 9.25 12.14
N TYR A 456 6.05 8.61 11.77
CA TYR A 456 6.04 7.28 11.17
C TYR A 456 5.79 6.20 12.23
N GLU A 457 6.47 6.36 13.37
CA GLU A 457 6.49 5.45 14.51
C GLU A 457 6.57 6.24 15.81
N VAL A 458 5.87 5.78 16.85
CA VAL A 458 5.88 6.38 18.19
C VAL A 458 5.94 5.32 19.30
N ASP A 459 6.27 5.72 20.53
CA ASP A 459 6.35 4.83 21.70
C ASP A 459 5.26 5.06 22.76
N GLY A 460 4.52 6.16 22.67
CA GLY A 460 3.55 6.60 23.68
C GLY A 460 4.17 7.23 24.94
N TYR A 461 5.50 7.27 25.06
CA TYR A 461 6.21 8.05 26.09
C TYR A 461 6.55 9.47 25.61
N GLY A 462 6.56 9.68 24.29
CA GLY A 462 6.80 10.98 23.65
C GLY A 462 7.88 10.94 22.57
N SER A 463 8.51 9.79 22.33
CA SER A 463 9.46 9.63 21.21
C SER A 463 8.69 9.44 19.91
N SER A 464 9.23 9.99 18.82
CA SER A 464 8.69 9.85 17.48
C SER A 464 9.80 9.71 16.44
N ILE A 465 9.55 8.92 15.39
CA ILE A 465 10.41 8.81 14.21
C ILE A 465 9.78 9.58 13.06
N LEU A 466 10.59 10.42 12.39
CA LEU A 466 10.17 11.30 11.31
C LEU A 466 10.86 10.82 10.01
N MET A 467 10.15 9.99 9.25
CA MET A 467 10.57 9.38 7.98
C MET A 467 9.31 8.90 7.23
N ASP A 468 9.49 8.28 6.07
CA ASP A 468 8.51 7.33 5.52
C ASP A 468 9.26 6.22 4.77
N ASP A 469 8.57 5.09 4.55
CA ASP A 469 9.03 3.98 3.72
C ASP A 469 8.19 3.90 2.44
N ALA A 470 8.70 3.23 1.42
CA ALA A 470 7.97 3.05 0.16
C ALA A 470 6.85 2.02 0.22
N ASN A 471 6.89 1.08 1.16
CA ASN A 471 5.96 -0.02 1.26
C ASN A 471 4.59 0.44 1.81
N TYR A 472 3.50 -0.04 1.21
CA TYR A 472 2.15 0.30 1.64
C TYR A 472 1.67 -0.68 2.74
N PRO A 473 1.14 -0.20 3.88
CA PRO A 473 0.77 1.18 4.19
C PRO A 473 1.94 2.10 4.55
N SER A 474 1.96 3.30 3.98
CA SER A 474 2.93 4.38 4.28
C SER A 474 2.23 5.68 4.68
N LEU A 475 2.97 6.64 5.26
CA LEU A 475 2.41 7.95 5.61
C LEU A 475 1.99 8.74 4.36
N LEU A 476 2.73 8.64 3.26
CA LEU A 476 2.36 9.24 1.98
C LEU A 476 0.99 8.74 1.48
N ALA A 477 0.62 7.50 1.83
CA ALA A 477 -0.58 6.82 1.38
C ALA A 477 -1.84 7.02 2.27
N LEU A 478 -1.78 7.80 3.37
CA LEU A 478 -2.92 7.97 4.28
C LEU A 478 -4.25 8.38 3.61
N PRO A 479 -4.28 9.23 2.55
CA PRO A 479 -5.53 9.52 1.83
C PRO A 479 -6.07 8.35 1.01
N LEU A 480 -5.21 7.44 0.53
CA LEU A 480 -5.65 6.25 -0.21
C LEU A 480 -6.38 5.26 0.70
N MET A 481 -5.95 5.17 1.97
CA MET A 481 -6.64 4.43 3.04
C MET A 481 -7.95 5.13 3.48
N GLY A 482 -8.18 6.38 3.06
CA GLY A 482 -9.30 7.20 3.51
C GLY A 482 -9.21 7.65 4.98
N PHE A 483 -8.00 7.65 5.57
CA PHE A 483 -7.79 8.08 6.96
C PHE A 483 -7.95 9.60 7.12
N VAL A 484 -7.45 10.35 6.15
CA VAL A 484 -7.54 11.81 6.02
C VAL A 484 -7.87 12.17 4.57
N ASP A 485 -8.34 13.40 4.35
CA ASP A 485 -8.47 13.93 2.99
C ASP A 485 -7.09 14.30 2.41
N SER A 486 -6.94 14.33 1.09
CA SER A 486 -5.68 14.77 0.46
C SER A 486 -5.36 16.25 0.73
N SER A 487 -6.37 17.07 1.07
CA SER A 487 -6.22 18.48 1.44
C SER A 487 -5.97 18.73 2.94
N ASP A 488 -5.98 17.69 3.80
CA ASP A 488 -5.73 17.85 5.24
C ASP A 488 -4.38 18.53 5.51
N GLU A 489 -4.38 19.54 6.39
CA GLU A 489 -3.20 20.37 6.66
C GLU A 489 -2.04 19.54 7.24
N THR A 490 -2.34 18.62 8.16
CA THR A 490 -1.34 17.74 8.80
C THR A 490 -0.76 16.78 7.78
N TYR A 491 -1.60 16.20 6.91
CA TYR A 491 -1.16 15.37 5.80
C TYR A 491 -0.30 16.15 4.81
N GLN A 492 -0.70 17.37 4.42
CA GLN A 492 0.07 18.19 3.48
C GLN A 492 1.42 18.62 4.06
N ASN A 493 1.48 18.93 5.37
CA ASN A 493 2.73 19.17 6.09
C ASN A 493 3.61 17.91 6.07
N THR A 494 3.05 16.74 6.37
CA THR A 494 3.72 15.44 6.26
C THR A 494 4.23 15.21 4.84
N ARG A 495 3.39 15.31 3.80
CA ARG A 495 3.79 15.13 2.39
C ARG A 495 5.02 15.95 2.03
N ARG A 496 5.06 17.24 2.41
CA ARG A 496 6.22 18.12 2.16
C ARG A 496 7.47 17.72 2.97
N MET A 497 7.30 17.20 4.18
CA MET A 497 8.38 16.60 4.98
C MET A 497 8.94 15.32 4.34
N LEU A 498 8.08 14.47 3.80
CA LEU A 498 8.42 13.15 3.26
C LEU A 498 9.10 13.21 1.89
N LEU A 499 8.71 14.17 1.05
CA LEU A 499 9.24 14.37 -0.29
C LEU A 499 10.45 15.32 -0.33
N SER A 500 11.16 15.48 0.81
CA SER A 500 12.33 16.33 0.93
C SER A 500 13.53 15.60 1.53
N LYS A 501 14.69 15.73 0.85
CA LYS A 501 16.00 15.24 1.30
C LYS A 501 16.42 15.76 2.68
N SER A 502 15.93 16.93 3.09
CA SER A 502 16.36 17.57 4.34
C SER A 502 15.64 17.06 5.58
N SER A 503 14.61 16.21 5.41
CA SER A 503 13.71 15.81 6.49
C SER A 503 13.26 14.36 6.44
N ASN A 504 13.26 13.70 5.28
CA ASN A 504 13.10 12.24 5.20
C ASN A 504 14.46 11.59 4.87
N PRO A 505 15.06 10.80 5.79
CA PRO A 505 16.34 10.14 5.53
C PRO A 505 16.28 9.12 4.38
N TYR A 506 15.08 8.64 4.01
CA TYR A 506 14.88 7.70 2.91
C TYR A 506 14.28 8.36 1.66
N TYR A 507 14.19 9.69 1.57
CA TYR A 507 13.92 10.37 0.30
C TYR A 507 15.21 10.48 -0.53
N LEU A 508 15.46 9.47 -1.34
CA LEU A 508 16.69 9.31 -2.12
C LEU A 508 16.54 9.99 -3.48
N LYS A 509 17.56 10.72 -3.91
CA LYS A 509 17.62 11.35 -5.24
C LYS A 509 19.05 11.45 -5.75
N GLY A 510 19.30 10.78 -6.87
CA GLY A 510 20.59 10.70 -7.54
C GLY A 510 20.55 11.34 -8.93
N ARG A 511 21.38 10.83 -9.85
CA ARG A 511 21.46 11.32 -11.24
C ARG A 511 20.27 10.90 -12.11
N ASP A 512 19.81 9.66 -11.98
CA ASP A 512 18.91 9.05 -12.96
C ASP A 512 17.46 8.88 -12.45
N PHE A 513 17.30 8.74 -11.12
CA PHE A 513 16.02 8.44 -10.47
C PHE A 513 15.92 9.09 -9.07
N HIS A 514 14.70 9.18 -8.54
CA HIS A 514 14.43 9.56 -7.15
C HIS A 514 13.10 9.01 -6.65
N GLY A 515 12.93 8.96 -5.33
CA GLY A 515 11.72 8.51 -4.67
C GLY A 515 11.98 8.24 -3.19
N ILE A 516 11.00 7.65 -2.51
CA ILE A 516 11.20 7.10 -1.17
C ILE A 516 11.76 5.69 -1.33
N GLY A 517 12.76 5.34 -0.53
CA GLY A 517 13.29 3.98 -0.39
C GLY A 517 12.88 3.38 0.97
N GLY A 518 13.84 2.74 1.62
CA GLY A 518 13.69 2.17 2.95
C GLY A 518 15.02 1.61 3.47
N PRO A 519 15.12 1.20 4.73
CA PRO A 519 16.31 0.54 5.24
C PRO A 519 16.54 -0.84 4.60
N HIS A 520 15.48 -1.53 4.16
CA HIS A 520 15.50 -2.88 3.57
C HIS A 520 16.61 -3.09 2.53
N ILE A 521 16.65 -2.26 1.48
CA ILE A 521 17.68 -2.31 0.42
C ILE A 521 18.80 -1.28 0.65
N GLY A 522 18.53 -0.27 1.50
CA GLY A 522 19.53 0.71 1.95
C GLY A 522 19.64 1.99 1.11
N LEU A 523 20.74 2.71 1.34
CA LEU A 523 20.85 4.17 1.14
C LEU A 523 20.94 4.68 -0.31
N MET A 524 20.84 3.81 -1.32
CA MET A 524 20.94 4.18 -2.74
C MET A 524 19.75 3.74 -3.59
N ASN A 525 18.83 2.93 -3.04
CA ASN A 525 17.76 2.31 -3.81
C ASN A 525 16.38 2.89 -3.44
N ALA A 526 15.79 3.65 -4.36
CA ALA A 526 14.43 4.17 -4.24
C ALA A 526 13.46 3.21 -4.92
N TRP A 527 12.23 3.13 -4.41
CA TRP A 527 11.25 2.15 -4.86
C TRP A 527 10.23 2.80 -5.81
N PRO A 528 9.97 2.26 -7.02
CA PRO A 528 8.96 2.78 -7.95
C PRO A 528 7.57 2.92 -7.32
N MET A 529 7.20 2.05 -6.38
CA MET A 529 5.95 2.12 -5.63
C MET A 529 5.75 3.46 -4.89
N SER A 530 6.81 4.08 -4.39
CA SER A 530 6.70 5.40 -3.73
C SER A 530 6.19 6.48 -4.67
N LEU A 531 6.68 6.52 -5.91
CA LEU A 531 6.24 7.46 -6.95
C LEU A 531 4.80 7.16 -7.41
N LEU A 532 4.39 5.89 -7.43
CA LEU A 532 3.03 5.49 -7.76
C LEU A 532 2.03 5.87 -6.67
N VAL A 533 2.43 5.79 -5.40
CA VAL A 533 1.67 6.37 -4.28
C VAL A 533 1.65 7.90 -4.38
N GLN A 534 2.80 8.55 -4.65
CA GLN A 534 2.92 10.00 -4.81
C GLN A 534 1.96 10.54 -5.89
N ALA A 535 1.91 9.90 -7.05
CA ALA A 535 1.01 10.24 -8.16
C ALA A 535 -0.49 10.03 -7.83
N ARG A 536 -0.83 8.92 -7.16
CA ARG A 536 -2.22 8.67 -6.71
C ARG A 536 -2.70 9.62 -5.60
N THR A 537 -1.77 10.31 -4.94
CA THR A 537 -2.05 11.26 -3.85
C THR A 537 -1.75 12.72 -4.21
N SER A 538 -1.55 13.00 -5.50
CA SER A 538 -1.41 14.36 -6.03
C SER A 538 -2.59 14.72 -6.93
N ASP A 539 -2.88 16.02 -7.00
CA ASP A 539 -3.73 16.63 -8.04
C ASP A 539 -2.95 17.57 -8.97
N ASP A 540 -1.62 17.71 -8.80
CA ASP A 540 -0.73 18.40 -9.74
C ASP A 540 -0.41 17.50 -10.93
N ASP A 541 -0.83 17.94 -12.12
CA ASP A 541 -0.63 17.20 -13.38
C ASP A 541 0.85 17.04 -13.76
N GLU A 542 1.74 17.96 -13.39
CA GLU A 542 3.17 17.85 -13.72
C GLU A 542 3.89 16.93 -12.72
N GLU A 543 3.55 16.97 -11.43
CA GLU A 543 4.06 16.01 -10.43
C GLU A 543 3.69 14.57 -10.82
N ILE A 544 2.43 14.35 -11.25
CA ILE A 544 1.95 13.04 -11.70
C ILE A 544 2.72 12.56 -12.93
N LYS A 545 2.95 13.41 -13.93
CA LYS A 545 3.75 13.05 -15.11
C LYS A 545 5.18 12.70 -14.73
N GLU A 546 5.85 13.52 -13.93
CA GLU A 546 7.23 13.26 -13.49
C GLU A 546 7.34 11.89 -12.80
N CYS A 547 6.40 11.56 -11.90
CA CYS A 547 6.34 10.25 -11.25
C CYS A 547 6.17 9.09 -12.24
N ILE A 548 5.22 9.19 -13.19
CA ILE A 548 4.95 8.14 -14.18
C ILE A 548 6.12 7.98 -15.16
N ASP A 549 6.71 9.08 -15.64
CA ASP A 549 7.84 9.08 -16.57
C ASP A 549 9.12 8.51 -15.92
N LEU A 550 9.33 8.76 -14.62
CA LEU A 550 10.40 8.13 -13.84
C LEU A 550 10.22 6.61 -13.76
N VAL A 551 9.04 6.15 -13.36
CA VAL A 551 8.72 4.72 -13.28
C VAL A 551 8.89 4.05 -14.64
N LEU A 552 8.31 4.62 -15.70
CA LEU A 552 8.40 4.11 -17.07
C LEU A 552 9.86 3.98 -17.56
N ARG A 553 10.70 5.00 -17.33
CA ARG A 553 12.14 4.96 -17.68
C ARG A 553 12.94 3.95 -16.86
N SER A 554 12.49 3.61 -15.65
CA SER A 554 13.13 2.59 -14.80
C SER A 554 12.75 1.16 -15.19
N SER A 555 11.54 0.97 -15.72
CA SER A 555 10.98 -0.32 -16.15
C SER A 555 11.55 -0.83 -17.48
N LYS A 556 12.87 -0.85 -17.65
CA LYS A 556 13.55 -1.27 -18.90
C LYS A 556 13.26 -2.71 -19.32
N LEU A 557 12.93 -3.58 -18.37
CA LEU A 557 12.46 -4.94 -18.66
C LEU A 557 10.95 -5.04 -18.88
N GLY A 558 10.21 -3.94 -18.97
CA GLY A 558 8.76 -3.95 -19.20
C GLY A 558 7.93 -4.40 -17.99
N LEU A 559 8.49 -4.38 -16.79
CA LEU A 559 7.86 -4.70 -15.49
C LEU A 559 8.26 -3.65 -14.44
N ILE A 560 7.57 -3.63 -13.30
CA ILE A 560 7.93 -2.81 -12.15
C ILE A 560 8.88 -3.61 -11.25
N HIS A 561 10.00 -2.99 -10.89
CA HIS A 561 10.98 -3.56 -9.96
C HIS A 561 10.67 -3.13 -8.52
N GLU A 562 11.21 -3.86 -7.56
CA GLU A 562 11.10 -3.54 -6.14
C GLU A 562 11.80 -2.21 -5.84
N SER A 563 13.08 -2.12 -6.20
CA SER A 563 13.88 -0.90 -6.01
C SER A 563 14.83 -0.64 -7.18
N VAL A 564 15.29 0.61 -7.31
CA VAL A 564 16.15 1.11 -8.40
C VAL A 564 17.23 2.02 -7.82
N ASP A 565 18.49 1.81 -8.24
CA ASP A 565 19.60 2.67 -7.82
C ASP A 565 19.43 4.08 -8.40
N VAL A 566 19.40 5.08 -7.53
CA VAL A 566 19.12 6.47 -7.91
C VAL A 566 20.19 7.09 -8.83
N ASN A 567 21.35 6.47 -8.98
CA ASN A 567 22.46 6.87 -9.84
C ASN A 567 22.73 5.92 -11.01
N VAL A 568 22.08 4.75 -11.05
CA VAL A 568 22.25 3.73 -12.10
C VAL A 568 20.90 3.06 -12.38
N ILE A 569 20.09 3.67 -13.24
CA ILE A 569 18.70 3.23 -13.52
C ILE A 569 18.54 1.80 -14.08
N SER A 570 19.63 1.14 -14.48
CA SER A 570 19.63 -0.29 -14.86
C SER A 570 20.00 -1.25 -13.73
N SER A 571 20.33 -0.74 -12.55
CA SER A 571 20.55 -1.52 -11.33
C SER A 571 19.26 -1.48 -10.52
N TYR A 572 18.67 -2.65 -10.31
CA TYR A 572 17.37 -2.81 -9.63
C TYR A 572 17.36 -4.11 -8.82
N THR A 573 16.39 -4.23 -7.90
CA THR A 573 16.09 -5.49 -7.20
C THR A 573 14.77 -6.09 -7.70
N ARG A 574 14.73 -7.43 -7.77
CA ARG A 574 13.61 -8.29 -8.22
C ARG A 574 13.04 -7.95 -9.61
N SER A 575 13.28 -8.85 -10.59
CA SER A 575 12.67 -8.74 -11.93
C SER A 575 11.18 -9.08 -11.94
N TRP A 576 10.70 -9.88 -10.98
CA TRP A 576 9.32 -10.30 -10.86
C TRP A 576 8.76 -9.97 -9.47
N PHE A 577 8.10 -8.82 -9.37
CA PHE A 577 7.40 -8.41 -8.17
C PHE A 577 5.94 -8.05 -8.51
N ALA A 578 5.04 -9.03 -8.36
CA ALA A 578 3.67 -8.90 -8.84
C ALA A 578 2.85 -7.85 -8.08
N TRP A 579 3.16 -7.60 -6.80
CA TRP A 579 2.58 -6.50 -6.03
C TRP A 579 2.89 -5.13 -6.66
N ALA A 580 4.15 -4.84 -6.96
CA ALA A 580 4.53 -3.57 -7.60
C ALA A 580 3.88 -3.37 -8.98
N ASN A 581 3.76 -4.46 -9.76
CA ASN A 581 3.00 -4.47 -11.02
C ASN A 581 1.51 -4.12 -10.81
N GLY A 582 0.87 -4.69 -9.78
CA GLY A 582 -0.51 -4.38 -9.38
C GLY A 582 -0.71 -2.93 -8.90
N VAL A 583 0.28 -2.36 -8.20
CA VAL A 583 0.27 -0.94 -7.77
C VAL A 583 0.35 0.00 -8.99
N PHE A 584 1.20 -0.31 -9.97
CA PHE A 584 1.27 0.46 -11.22
C PHE A 584 -0.05 0.37 -11.99
N ALA A 585 -0.59 -0.84 -12.18
CA ALA A 585 -1.84 -1.02 -12.90
C ALA A 585 -3.02 -0.30 -12.22
N SER A 586 -3.08 -0.34 -10.87
CA SER A 586 -4.05 0.45 -10.08
C SER A 586 -3.90 1.95 -10.30
N THR A 587 -2.66 2.44 -10.45
CA THR A 587 -2.36 3.86 -10.72
C THR A 587 -2.83 4.29 -12.10
N ILE A 588 -2.55 3.48 -13.14
CA ILE A 588 -3.08 3.75 -14.49
C ILE A 588 -4.61 3.70 -14.52
N LEU A 589 -5.24 2.75 -13.80
CA LEU A 589 -6.70 2.66 -13.70
C LEU A 589 -7.35 3.78 -12.88
N ASP A 590 -6.62 4.45 -11.98
CA ASP A 590 -7.05 5.70 -11.34
C ASP A 590 -6.96 6.87 -12.33
N LEU A 591 -5.79 7.08 -12.94
CA LEU A 591 -5.57 8.17 -13.90
C LEU A 591 -6.53 8.08 -15.09
N ALA A 592 -6.84 6.87 -15.58
CA ALA A 592 -7.82 6.61 -16.63
C ALA A 592 -9.25 7.09 -16.30
N LYS A 593 -9.58 7.28 -15.01
CA LYS A 593 -10.86 7.81 -14.52
C LYS A 593 -10.75 9.28 -14.14
N ARG A 594 -9.73 9.64 -13.33
CA ARG A 594 -9.59 10.95 -12.67
C ARG A 594 -8.89 12.00 -13.55
N LYS A 595 -7.84 11.62 -14.28
CA LYS A 595 -7.00 12.51 -15.11
C LYS A 595 -6.66 11.86 -16.47
N PRO A 596 -7.66 11.44 -17.27
CA PRO A 596 -7.45 10.66 -18.50
C PRO A 596 -6.65 11.41 -19.57
N HIS A 597 -6.64 12.75 -19.53
CA HIS A 597 -5.86 13.59 -20.44
C HIS A 597 -4.35 13.47 -20.25
N LEU A 598 -3.86 12.91 -19.14
CA LEU A 598 -2.45 12.61 -18.95
C LEU A 598 -2.02 11.44 -19.84
N ILE A 599 -2.78 10.33 -19.81
CA ILE A 599 -2.38 9.05 -20.43
C ILE A 599 -3.04 8.73 -21.79
N PHE A 600 -4.24 9.24 -22.09
CA PHE A 600 -5.01 8.86 -23.29
C PHE A 600 -5.00 9.90 -24.39
N ALA A 601 -4.88 9.46 -25.64
CA ALA A 601 -4.92 10.32 -26.83
C ALA A 601 -6.28 11.03 -26.98
N ASN A 602 -7.37 10.34 -26.59
CA ASN A 602 -8.68 10.93 -26.40
C ASN A 602 -9.02 10.93 -24.89
N PRO A 603 -9.16 12.12 -24.25
CA PRO A 603 -9.27 12.27 -22.79
C PRO A 603 -10.64 11.89 -22.19
N THR A 604 -11.50 11.14 -22.90
CA THR A 604 -12.76 10.63 -22.32
C THR A 604 -12.47 9.76 -21.08
N PRO A 605 -13.09 9.99 -19.91
CA PRO A 605 -12.90 9.12 -18.75
C PRO A 605 -13.35 7.67 -19.00
N MET A 606 -12.65 6.70 -18.40
CA MET A 606 -13.16 5.32 -18.26
C MET A 606 -14.40 5.32 -17.35
N VAL A 607 -15.59 5.12 -17.91
CA VAL A 607 -16.85 5.13 -17.14
C VAL A 607 -16.99 3.86 -16.29
N GLY A 608 -16.41 3.88 -15.09
CA GLY A 608 -16.76 2.98 -14.00
C GLY A 608 -17.76 3.65 -13.05
N LYS A 609 -18.99 3.14 -12.96
CA LYS A 609 -19.95 3.57 -11.93
C LYS A 609 -19.42 3.14 -10.55
N SER A 610 -18.72 4.04 -9.84
CA SER A 610 -18.22 3.78 -8.49
C SER A 610 -19.27 4.12 -7.42
N SER A 611 -19.12 3.51 -6.25
CA SER A 611 -19.89 3.74 -5.02
C SER A 611 -19.71 5.15 -4.43
N LYS A 612 -18.57 5.82 -4.68
CA LYS A 612 -18.19 7.08 -4.03
C LYS A 612 -19.01 8.31 -4.48
N ASP A 613 -19.63 8.27 -5.66
CA ASP A 613 -20.50 9.36 -6.18
C ASP A 613 -21.78 9.63 -5.34
N ARG A 614 -22.09 8.82 -4.31
CA ARG A 614 -23.30 9.02 -3.49
C ARG A 614 -23.14 9.89 -2.23
N ASN A 615 -21.91 10.11 -1.74
CA ASN A 615 -21.66 10.87 -0.51
C ASN A 615 -20.69 12.06 -0.67
N ALA A 616 -20.13 12.29 -1.86
CA ALA A 616 -19.24 13.43 -2.16
C ALA A 616 -19.82 14.42 -3.20
N ARG A 617 -21.11 14.29 -3.53
CA ARG A 617 -21.88 15.27 -4.34
C ARG A 617 -23.07 15.84 -3.56
N LYS A 618 -22.76 16.33 -2.36
CA LYS A 618 -23.50 17.43 -1.76
C LYS A 618 -22.46 18.44 -1.32
N ASP A 619 -22.76 19.70 -1.60
CA ASP A 619 -21.95 20.88 -1.37
C ASP A 619 -20.82 21.04 -2.43
N ASP A 620 -20.83 22.20 -3.10
CA ASP A 620 -19.97 22.64 -4.22
C ASP A 620 -19.93 21.83 -5.55
N GLU A 621 -21.11 21.59 -6.14
CA GLU A 621 -21.25 21.73 -7.60
C GLU A 621 -21.82 23.12 -7.92
N SER A 622 -21.00 23.97 -8.56
CA SER A 622 -21.36 25.33 -8.94
C SER A 622 -22.47 25.35 -9.99
N PHE A 623 -23.56 26.09 -9.70
CA PHE A 623 -24.75 26.22 -10.55
C PHE A 623 -24.53 27.09 -11.82
N THR A 624 -23.42 26.89 -12.53
CA THR A 624 -23.05 27.67 -13.73
C THR A 624 -22.43 26.83 -14.85
N ASP A 625 -23.05 25.71 -15.23
CA ASP A 625 -22.84 25.19 -16.59
C ASP A 625 -23.64 26.06 -17.58
N ARG A 626 -22.96 26.59 -18.60
CA ARG A 626 -23.51 27.58 -19.54
C ARG A 626 -24.36 26.97 -20.67
N ALA A 627 -24.68 25.67 -20.60
CA ALA A 627 -25.44 24.96 -21.63
C ALA A 627 -26.52 24.02 -21.06
N GLY A 628 -27.71 24.56 -20.76
CA GLY A 628 -28.95 23.77 -20.86
C GLY A 628 -29.84 23.57 -19.62
N THR A 629 -29.95 24.53 -18.71
CA THR A 629 -30.98 24.46 -17.64
C THR A 629 -32.40 24.72 -18.21
N LEU A 630 -33.11 23.65 -18.56
CA LEU A 630 -34.46 23.68 -19.15
C LEU A 630 -35.62 23.61 -18.13
N THR A 631 -35.35 23.27 -16.87
CA THR A 631 -36.40 23.18 -15.83
C THR A 631 -35.81 23.48 -14.45
N VAL A 632 -36.54 24.24 -13.64
CA VAL A 632 -36.23 24.47 -12.22
C VAL A 632 -37.31 23.78 -11.39
N TRP A 633 -36.89 22.93 -10.45
CA TRP A 633 -37.79 22.22 -9.53
C TRP A 633 -37.78 22.92 -8.17
N VAL A 634 -38.97 23.32 -7.67
CA VAL A 634 -39.12 23.95 -6.35
C VAL A 634 -39.91 23.00 -5.45
N ALA A 635 -39.30 22.57 -4.34
CA ALA A 635 -39.95 21.71 -3.37
C ALA A 635 -40.95 22.49 -2.49
N SER A 636 -42.06 21.84 -2.14
CA SER A 636 -43.00 22.35 -1.12
C SER A 636 -42.30 22.40 0.25
N PRO A 637 -42.51 23.44 1.09
CA PRO A 637 -43.49 24.54 0.95
C PRO A 637 -42.93 25.84 0.35
N CYS A 638 -41.74 25.82 -0.27
CA CYS A 638 -41.00 27.04 -0.64
C CYS A 638 -41.64 27.91 -1.74
N TYR A 639 -42.70 27.44 -2.39
CA TYR A 639 -43.38 28.17 -3.49
C TYR A 639 -43.99 29.50 -3.06
N PHE A 640 -44.49 29.63 -1.82
CA PHE A 640 -45.03 30.90 -1.31
C PHE A 640 -43.98 32.01 -1.20
N LEU A 641 -42.71 31.66 -0.99
CA LEU A 641 -41.59 32.61 -0.94
C LEU A 641 -41.03 32.92 -2.34
N ALA A 642 -41.11 31.96 -3.27
CA ALA A 642 -40.62 32.14 -4.63
C ALA A 642 -41.54 33.03 -5.50
N CYS A 643 -42.86 32.96 -5.31
CA CYS A 643 -43.82 33.73 -6.11
C CYS A 643 -43.60 35.26 -6.09
N PRO A 644 -43.39 35.94 -4.94
CA PRO A 644 -43.06 37.37 -4.91
C PRO A 644 -41.77 37.71 -5.67
N ILE A 645 -40.74 36.87 -5.53
CA ILE A 645 -39.43 37.08 -6.16
C ILE A 645 -39.54 37.04 -7.70
N PHE A 646 -40.35 36.13 -8.26
CA PHE A 646 -40.60 36.10 -9.70
C PHE A 646 -41.45 37.27 -10.21
N VAL A 647 -42.30 37.87 -9.37
CA VAL A 647 -43.06 39.08 -9.70
C VAL A 647 -42.14 40.30 -9.74
N ASP A 648 -41.27 40.50 -8.74
CA ASP A 648 -40.30 41.60 -8.70
C ASP A 648 -39.25 41.51 -9.82
N ALA A 649 -38.89 40.31 -10.24
CA ALA A 649 -38.04 40.06 -11.43
C ALA A 649 -38.71 40.43 -12.77
N ARG A 650 -39.94 40.97 -12.76
CA ARG A 650 -40.75 41.32 -13.96
C ARG A 650 -41.07 40.13 -14.86
N SER A 651 -41.09 38.90 -14.34
CA SER A 651 -41.42 37.67 -15.07
C SER A 651 -42.93 37.48 -15.30
N THR A 652 -43.76 38.40 -14.81
CA THR A 652 -45.22 38.42 -14.97
C THR A 652 -45.63 38.27 -16.43
N GLY A 653 -46.42 37.23 -16.74
CA GLY A 653 -46.86 36.90 -18.10
C GLY A 653 -45.84 36.14 -18.97
N ARG A 654 -44.60 35.96 -18.52
CA ARG A 654 -43.55 35.18 -19.21
C ARG A 654 -43.33 33.77 -18.64
N MET A 655 -43.92 33.48 -17.47
CA MET A 655 -43.96 32.14 -16.89
C MET A 655 -45.40 31.78 -16.53
N CYS A 656 -45.82 30.57 -16.88
CA CYS A 656 -47.09 29.99 -16.46
C CYS A 656 -46.84 28.88 -15.43
N VAL A 657 -47.63 28.89 -14.36
CA VAL A 657 -47.63 27.87 -13.32
C VAL A 657 -48.84 26.98 -13.56
N LEU A 658 -48.60 25.72 -13.95
CA LEU A 658 -49.66 24.73 -14.11
C LEU A 658 -49.72 23.85 -12.86
N PRO A 659 -50.87 23.76 -12.18
CA PRO A 659 -51.02 22.84 -11.06
C PRO A 659 -51.01 21.39 -11.57
N LYS A 660 -50.19 20.56 -10.93
CA LYS A 660 -50.39 19.12 -10.91
C LYS A 660 -50.54 18.67 -9.46
N ASP A 661 -51.20 17.53 -9.28
CA ASP A 661 -51.53 16.93 -8.00
C ASP A 661 -50.28 16.44 -7.23
N GLU A 662 -50.52 15.94 -6.00
CA GLU A 662 -49.85 16.19 -4.71
C GLU A 662 -48.30 16.18 -4.56
N ARG A 663 -47.48 16.16 -5.62
CA ARG A 663 -46.01 16.05 -5.52
C ARG A 663 -45.17 17.02 -6.36
N GLY A 664 -45.73 18.04 -7.00
CA GLY A 664 -44.90 19.16 -7.51
C GLY A 664 -45.57 20.13 -8.49
N LEU A 665 -44.97 21.31 -8.61
CA LEU A 665 -45.33 22.33 -9.59
C LEU A 665 -44.27 22.37 -10.72
N ILE A 666 -44.73 22.52 -11.96
CA ILE A 666 -43.86 22.75 -13.12
C ILE A 666 -44.03 24.21 -13.56
N VAL A 667 -42.92 24.92 -13.71
CA VAL A 667 -42.89 26.28 -14.27
C VAL A 667 -42.50 26.19 -15.74
N GLN A 668 -43.38 26.64 -16.65
CA GLN A 668 -43.11 26.71 -18.09
C GLN A 668 -42.88 28.16 -18.52
N VAL A 669 -41.91 28.37 -19.42
CA VAL A 669 -41.59 29.69 -19.99
C VAL A 669 -42.41 29.92 -21.25
N SER A 670 -43.18 31.01 -21.28
CA SER A 670 -44.03 31.44 -22.40
C SER A 670 -43.27 32.40 -23.31
N ARG A 671 -43.33 32.17 -24.63
CA ARG A 671 -42.66 33.01 -25.64
C ARG A 671 -43.52 34.21 -26.06
N GLY A 672 -43.87 35.07 -25.10
CA GLY A 672 -44.44 36.41 -25.31
C GLY A 672 -45.90 36.48 -25.82
N ASN A 673 -46.35 35.50 -26.60
CA ASN A 673 -47.65 35.52 -27.30
C ASN A 673 -48.61 34.40 -26.85
N GLY A 674 -48.24 33.59 -25.86
CA GLY A 674 -49.14 32.61 -25.23
C GLY A 674 -49.23 31.22 -25.87
N GLU A 675 -48.43 30.90 -26.89
CA GLU A 675 -48.35 29.54 -27.43
C GLU A 675 -47.34 28.66 -26.65
N LEU A 676 -47.72 27.39 -26.46
CA LEU A 676 -46.96 26.38 -25.71
C LEU A 676 -45.89 25.74 -26.60
N PHE A 677 -44.66 25.54 -26.10
CA PHE A 677 -43.56 24.99 -26.90
C PHE A 677 -42.91 23.76 -26.25
N ALA A 678 -43.05 22.62 -26.95
CA ALA A 678 -42.44 21.31 -26.72
C ALA A 678 -42.79 20.53 -25.42
N GLU A 679 -43.13 19.26 -25.61
CA GLU A 679 -43.16 18.23 -24.56
C GLU A 679 -42.01 17.22 -24.81
N HIS A 680 -41.71 16.42 -23.79
CA HIS A 680 -40.51 15.58 -23.63
C HIS A 680 -39.99 14.87 -24.91
N GLY A 681 -38.75 15.19 -25.33
CA GLY A 681 -37.95 14.30 -26.19
C GLY A 681 -37.25 14.89 -27.42
N ASP A 682 -37.36 16.18 -27.70
CA ASP A 682 -36.77 16.76 -28.92
C ASP A 682 -35.33 17.29 -28.73
N ARG A 683 -34.43 16.94 -29.66
CA ARG A 683 -33.02 17.37 -29.69
C ARG A 683 -32.81 18.36 -30.83
N ASP A 684 -33.29 19.60 -30.68
CA ASP A 684 -32.74 20.78 -31.36
C ASP A 684 -33.46 22.08 -30.92
N ALA A 685 -32.86 22.87 -30.01
CA ALA A 685 -33.32 24.23 -29.70
C ALA A 685 -32.19 25.16 -29.17
N LEU A 686 -32.03 26.28 -29.89
CA LEU A 686 -30.94 27.27 -29.84
C LEU A 686 -30.81 28.14 -28.57
N ARG A 687 -29.63 28.78 -28.48
CA ARG A 687 -29.16 29.86 -27.56
C ARG A 687 -30.22 30.78 -26.95
N PHE A 688 -30.02 31.12 -25.67
CA PHE A 688 -30.71 32.20 -24.94
C PHE A 688 -29.78 33.38 -24.58
N GLU A 689 -30.37 34.54 -24.27
CA GLU A 689 -29.69 35.82 -24.05
C GLU A 689 -29.14 35.98 -22.62
N ARG A 690 -28.05 36.76 -22.47
CA ARG A 690 -27.30 36.95 -21.21
C ARG A 690 -28.16 37.30 -19.99
N ASN A 691 -29.17 38.14 -20.17
CA ASN A 691 -29.93 38.72 -19.07
C ASN A 691 -30.62 37.66 -18.17
N PHE A 692 -31.01 36.51 -18.73
CA PHE A 692 -31.61 35.43 -17.94
C PHE A 692 -30.62 34.74 -16.98
N VAL A 693 -29.33 34.69 -17.37
CA VAL A 693 -28.26 34.11 -16.53
C VAL A 693 -27.92 35.07 -15.39
N ASP A 694 -27.85 36.38 -15.67
CA ASP A 694 -27.56 37.41 -14.67
C ASP A 694 -28.63 37.47 -13.55
N ASP A 695 -29.90 37.20 -13.89
CA ASP A 695 -31.00 37.15 -12.93
C ASP A 695 -30.98 35.86 -12.07
N ILE A 696 -30.53 34.72 -12.62
CA ILE A 696 -30.29 33.49 -11.84
C ILE A 696 -29.08 33.65 -10.89
N GLU A 697 -27.99 34.28 -11.33
CA GLU A 697 -26.85 34.56 -10.43
C GLU A 697 -27.21 35.55 -9.30
N LYS A 698 -28.18 36.46 -9.52
CA LYS A 698 -28.71 37.31 -8.43
C LYS A 698 -29.53 36.50 -7.45
N LEU A 699 -30.40 35.62 -7.94
CA LEU A 699 -31.21 34.73 -7.09
C LEU A 699 -30.31 33.84 -6.21
N GLY A 700 -29.27 33.23 -6.78
CA GLY A 700 -28.29 32.44 -6.04
C GLY A 700 -27.59 33.25 -4.93
N ARG A 701 -27.14 34.47 -5.24
CA ARG A 701 -26.51 35.37 -4.25
C ARG A 701 -27.44 35.78 -3.11
N VAL A 702 -28.72 36.05 -3.40
CA VAL A 702 -29.71 36.37 -2.36
C VAL A 702 -29.99 35.16 -1.47
N ILE A 703 -30.17 33.97 -2.06
CA ILE A 703 -30.39 32.74 -1.29
C ILE A 703 -29.19 32.42 -0.40
N HIS A 704 -27.96 32.59 -0.90
CA HIS A 704 -26.75 32.34 -0.11
C HIS A 704 -26.64 33.30 1.10
N GLY A 705 -26.88 34.60 0.89
CA GLY A 705 -26.91 35.58 1.99
C GLY A 705 -28.01 35.31 3.03
N MET A 706 -29.16 34.78 2.62
CA MET A 706 -30.24 34.36 3.53
C MET A 706 -29.97 33.04 4.26
N LEU A 707 -28.95 32.26 3.85
CA LEU A 707 -28.53 31.03 4.53
C LEU A 707 -27.36 31.29 5.50
N ASP A 708 -26.48 32.23 5.18
CA ASP A 708 -25.39 32.67 6.07
C ASP A 708 -25.91 33.54 7.24
N GLU A 709 -26.91 34.40 6.99
CA GLU A 709 -27.65 35.08 8.05
C GLU A 709 -28.75 34.18 8.63
N GLY A 710 -28.37 33.31 9.57
CA GLY A 710 -29.29 32.44 10.30
C GLY A 710 -30.52 33.16 10.90
N PRO A 711 -31.66 32.47 11.03
CA PRO A 711 -32.98 33.09 11.07
C PRO A 711 -33.18 34.10 12.22
N ARG A 712 -33.40 35.37 11.85
CA ARG A 712 -33.96 36.39 12.74
C ARG A 712 -35.50 36.40 12.60
N SER A 713 -36.15 35.79 13.60
CA SER A 713 -37.59 35.86 13.96
C SER A 713 -38.61 35.82 12.81
#